data_AF-A0A0P1B111-F1
#
_entry.id   AF-A0A0P1B111-F1
#
_cell.length_a   1.000
_cell.length_b   1.000
_cell.length_c   1.000
_cell.angle_alpha   90.00
_cell.angle_beta   90.00
_cell.angle_gamma   90.00
#
_symmetry.space_group_name_H-M   'P 1'
#
loop_
_entity.id
_entity.type
_entity.pdbx_description
1 polymer ?
#
loop_
_entity_poly.entity_id
_entity_poly.type
_entity_poly.pdbx_seq_one_letter_code
_entity_poly.pdbx_strand_id
1 'polypeptide(L)'
;MGCYEVIPHQKASSEANNAYWSRVLVIPSRCRQINRLWLEKMLVLIEGMQIFALMWQISLPRPWPARWLEVARWANAFNLDLFSFLATGASMDSVSESISLWGEMSHYSLYALAWGLVPWIGIAVLEIATIMWKKQGCNNFLLLSVKGKNVLLHIIQLLYLPVGLAVLRLLNCNSDGRLSVDPTGMRCGHLGHVIIVLVVTCGLGGSILVGLPLVLCRRIRESIIYSDATEHERFVQEKELEFILGTSNSYLELYFPLFASYHRSSVNIPVQICMLKLLLLLTFSSLRSLPSTTNQGMQGSIIFLLLVCMAVFRTWRNPYRCVSTTYFARLIDWMLVANGIIVLLCANEVRSAFTVSTSVTFSLTFINVCFLSIICLKELREIALLHLYPKSTKIKGMCWPTNDWMEEIVNFGPKVELWVKSIHNAQSTVLASLLLTPAMRSCEEIKSALDRVRLCYEEAASFEHLLTGQLYEVYLNVHELYVEAVASSPFHRSGFPVEALKNLTGVLKRRHDRQLLLSARTQRVLKKIHISRSWSRRSKTNTLGKDESGRVRTVVCIKSFLDAERTRHQTFCMTSARDWKAVNSVLWLKGSDESDSKFLVSVLAWSKSLGMVRWCDVQAAPSIEGHHEDFFSLKTARQSGIQGELLSIGEADSALAVLQSLSSSTTDSNSHLNPEQSA
;
A
#
# COMPACT_ATOMS: atom_id res chain seq x y z
N MET A 1 -41.78 -23.30 44.00
CA MET A 1 -41.16 -22.05 43.47
C MET A 1 -39.79 -22.41 42.95
N GLY A 2 -39.65 -22.61 41.64
CA GLY A 2 -38.38 -22.97 40.99
C GLY A 2 -37.66 -21.72 40.50
N CYS A 3 -36.41 -21.55 40.93
CA CYS A 3 -35.49 -20.55 40.40
C CYS A 3 -34.59 -21.27 39.39
N TYR A 4 -34.71 -20.94 38.11
CA TYR A 4 -33.79 -21.39 37.07
C TYR A 4 -32.51 -20.55 37.15
N GLU A 5 -31.39 -21.18 37.51
CA GLU A 5 -30.05 -20.67 37.23
C GLU A 5 -29.81 -20.69 35.72
N VAL A 6 -29.66 -19.51 35.13
CA VAL A 6 -29.25 -19.32 33.74
C VAL A 6 -27.74 -19.54 33.65
N ILE A 7 -27.36 -20.65 33.03
CA ILE A 7 -25.97 -21.07 32.78
C ILE A 7 -25.30 -20.11 31.75
N PRO A 8 -24.10 -19.56 32.01
CA PRO A 8 -23.40 -18.65 31.10
C PRO A 8 -22.58 -19.33 29.97
N HIS A 9 -22.69 -20.65 29.77
CA HIS A 9 -21.78 -21.41 28.89
C HIS A 9 -21.95 -21.21 27.38
N GLN A 10 -23.08 -20.70 26.88
CA GLN A 10 -23.32 -20.57 25.44
C GLN A 10 -22.64 -19.35 24.81
N LYS A 11 -22.26 -18.35 25.61
CA LYS A 11 -21.66 -17.10 25.12
C LYS A 11 -20.17 -17.24 24.79
N ALA A 12 -19.46 -18.08 25.54
CA ALA A 12 -18.02 -18.32 25.35
C ALA A 12 -17.72 -19.10 24.05
N SER A 13 -18.58 -20.06 23.67
CA SER A 13 -18.41 -20.81 22.41
C SER A 13 -18.69 -19.95 21.18
N SER A 14 -19.69 -19.06 21.26
CA SER A 14 -19.98 -18.07 20.22
C SER A 14 -18.81 -17.11 20.00
N GLU A 15 -18.22 -16.54 21.05
CA GLU A 15 -17.12 -15.58 20.90
C GLU A 15 -15.85 -16.23 20.36
N ALA A 16 -15.54 -17.46 20.79
CA ALA A 16 -14.41 -18.21 20.26
C ALA A 16 -14.60 -18.55 18.77
N ASN A 17 -15.81 -18.90 18.35
CA ASN A 17 -16.15 -19.20 16.96
C ASN A 17 -16.08 -17.93 16.09
N ASN A 18 -16.59 -16.81 16.59
CA ASN A 18 -16.52 -15.51 15.91
C ASN A 18 -15.07 -15.05 15.67
N ALA A 19 -14.22 -15.22 16.68
CA ALA A 19 -12.78 -14.93 16.61
C ALA A 19 -12.03 -15.86 15.65
N TYR A 20 -12.54 -17.08 15.45
CA TYR A 20 -11.96 -18.05 14.53
C TYR A 20 -12.22 -17.64 13.08
N TRP A 21 -13.48 -17.38 12.69
CA TRP A 21 -13.83 -17.01 11.33
C TRP A 21 -13.16 -15.72 10.85
N SER A 22 -13.11 -14.72 11.74
CA SER A 22 -12.36 -13.48 11.53
C SER A 22 -10.89 -13.76 11.14
N ARG A 23 -10.21 -14.64 11.87
CA ARG A 23 -8.79 -14.97 11.61
C ARG A 23 -8.58 -15.80 10.35
N VAL A 24 -9.54 -16.64 9.98
CA VAL A 24 -9.43 -17.55 8.82
C VAL A 24 -9.74 -16.83 7.51
N LEU A 25 -10.76 -15.97 7.51
CA LEU A 25 -11.27 -15.34 6.28
C LEU A 25 -10.59 -14.02 5.93
N VAL A 26 -10.18 -13.24 6.94
CA VAL A 26 -9.65 -11.90 6.72
C VAL A 26 -8.15 -11.95 6.43
N ILE A 27 -7.74 -11.34 5.32
CA ILE A 27 -6.33 -11.13 5.01
C ILE A 27 -5.81 -9.93 5.82
N PRO A 28 -4.93 -10.12 6.84
CA PRO A 28 -4.58 -9.05 7.78
C PRO A 28 -3.89 -7.86 7.11
N SER A 29 -3.10 -8.09 6.07
CA SER A 29 -2.41 -7.04 5.32
C SER A 29 -3.36 -6.13 4.54
N ARG A 30 -4.52 -6.66 4.13
CA ARG A 30 -5.56 -5.92 3.40
C ARG A 30 -6.51 -5.22 4.36
N CYS A 31 -6.87 -5.85 5.48
CA CYS A 31 -7.62 -5.17 6.54
C CYS A 31 -6.88 -3.92 7.04
N ARG A 32 -5.56 -4.01 7.29
CA ARG A 32 -4.76 -2.85 7.69
C ARG A 32 -4.76 -1.71 6.67
N GLN A 33 -4.96 -2.01 5.38
CA GLN A 33 -5.04 -0.99 4.32
C GLN A 33 -6.42 -0.32 4.28
N ILE A 34 -7.47 -1.04 4.64
CA ILE A 34 -8.84 -0.50 4.76
C ILE A 34 -9.04 0.27 6.04
N ASN A 35 -8.45 -0.18 7.15
CA ASN A 35 -8.57 0.54 8.41
C ASN A 35 -7.77 1.85 8.33
N ARG A 36 -8.49 2.94 8.08
CA ARG A 36 -7.90 4.27 7.89
C ARG A 36 -8.15 5.19 9.06
N LEU A 37 -8.71 4.71 10.18
CA LEU A 37 -9.03 5.54 11.34
C LEU A 37 -7.88 6.48 11.74
N TRP A 38 -6.68 5.91 11.96
CA TRP A 38 -5.51 6.69 12.35
C TRP A 38 -4.94 7.52 11.20
N LEU A 39 -4.94 6.97 9.99
CA LEU A 39 -4.45 7.66 8.80
C LEU A 39 -5.29 8.90 8.51
N GLU A 40 -6.62 8.82 8.63
CA GLU A 40 -7.52 9.97 8.50
C GLU A 40 -7.24 11.06 9.53
N LYS A 41 -7.14 10.70 10.81
CA LYS A 41 -6.82 11.68 11.86
C LYS A 41 -5.48 12.35 11.63
N MET A 42 -4.47 11.59 11.22
CA MET A 42 -3.16 12.14 10.87
C MET A 42 -3.23 13.08 9.67
N LEU A 43 -3.99 12.73 8.62
CA LEU A 43 -4.21 13.61 7.48
C LEU A 43 -4.92 14.91 7.89
N VAL A 44 -5.99 14.82 8.68
CA VAL A 44 -6.71 15.99 9.20
C VAL A 44 -5.80 16.88 10.06
N LEU A 45 -4.96 16.29 10.91
CA LEU A 45 -3.99 17.01 11.71
C LEU A 45 -2.98 17.74 10.83
N ILE A 46 -2.37 17.05 9.87
CA ILE A 46 -1.40 17.64 8.94
C ILE A 46 -2.06 18.77 8.15
N GLU A 47 -3.26 18.57 7.60
CA GLU A 47 -4.00 19.60 6.87
C GLU A 47 -4.30 20.83 7.74
N GLY A 48 -4.74 20.61 8.98
CA GLY A 48 -4.95 21.68 9.95
C GLY A 48 -3.68 22.46 10.27
N MET A 49 -2.59 21.75 10.53
CA MET A 49 -1.27 22.34 10.80
C MET A 49 -0.71 23.09 9.59
N GLN A 50 -0.93 22.59 8.37
CA GLN A 50 -0.53 23.26 7.13
C GLN A 50 -1.26 24.61 6.95
N ILE A 51 -2.56 24.63 7.20
CA ILE A 51 -3.36 25.87 7.17
C ILE A 51 -2.95 26.81 8.31
N PHE A 52 -2.73 26.30 9.51
CA PHE A 52 -2.23 27.09 10.64
C PHE A 52 -0.86 27.72 10.33
N ALA A 53 0.05 26.97 9.72
CA ALA A 53 1.35 27.46 9.29
C ALA A 53 1.21 28.53 8.18
N LEU A 54 0.25 28.38 7.27
CA LEU A 54 -0.05 29.44 6.31
C LEU A 54 -0.55 30.71 7.01
N MET A 55 -1.45 30.58 7.99
CA MET A 55 -1.90 31.70 8.82
C MET A 55 -0.74 32.37 9.57
N TRP A 56 0.22 31.58 10.05
CA TRP A 56 1.46 32.08 10.65
C TRP A 56 2.29 32.90 9.65
N GLN A 57 2.39 32.47 8.38
CA GLN A 57 3.13 33.21 7.35
C GLN A 57 2.42 34.50 6.90
N ILE A 58 1.09 34.50 6.97
CA ILE A 58 0.26 35.69 6.77
C ILE A 58 0.44 36.65 7.95
N SER A 59 0.77 36.15 9.15
CA SER A 59 0.84 37.00 10.33
C SER A 59 2.14 37.81 10.49
N LEU A 60 3.14 37.59 9.62
CA LEU A 60 4.44 38.27 9.62
C LEU A 60 4.39 39.80 9.38
N PRO A 61 3.58 40.35 8.45
CA PRO A 61 3.43 41.80 8.25
C PRO A 61 2.66 42.52 9.36
N ARG A 62 2.25 41.75 10.39
CA ARG A 62 1.48 42.07 11.62
C ARG A 62 -0.02 41.85 11.56
N PRO A 63 -0.46 40.61 11.80
CA PRO A 63 -1.51 40.43 12.82
C PRO A 63 -1.13 39.73 14.14
N TRP A 64 0.02 39.05 14.29
CA TRP A 64 0.36 38.39 15.58
C TRP A 64 1.61 38.97 16.28
N PRO A 65 1.67 38.92 17.63
CA PRO A 65 2.85 39.32 18.39
C PRO A 65 4.10 38.50 18.06
N ALA A 66 5.27 39.15 18.02
CA ALA A 66 6.55 38.50 17.72
C ALA A 66 6.86 37.30 18.64
N ARG A 67 6.59 37.44 19.95
CA ARG A 67 6.76 36.35 20.93
C ARG A 67 5.93 35.10 20.59
N TRP A 68 4.70 35.29 20.13
CA TRP A 68 3.86 34.18 19.68
C TRP A 68 4.40 33.57 18.39
N LEU A 69 4.81 34.41 17.43
CA LEU A 69 5.37 33.94 16.17
C LEU A 69 6.62 33.08 16.39
N GLU A 70 7.49 33.45 17.31
CA GLU A 70 8.68 32.68 17.66
C GLU A 70 8.31 31.29 18.19
N VAL A 71 7.38 31.22 19.14
CA VAL A 71 6.91 29.96 19.73
C VAL A 71 6.17 29.11 18.70
N ALA A 72 5.38 29.71 17.81
CA ALA A 72 4.58 28.99 16.81
C ALA A 72 5.36 28.65 15.52
N ARG A 73 6.64 29.04 15.40
CA ARG A 73 7.46 28.85 14.19
C ARG A 73 7.56 27.39 13.75
N TRP A 74 7.52 26.43 14.69
CA TRP A 74 7.59 24.99 14.40
C TRP A 74 6.47 24.51 13.47
N ALA A 75 5.31 25.19 13.44
CA ALA A 75 4.21 24.82 12.55
C ALA A 75 4.62 24.83 11.07
N ASN A 76 5.58 25.67 10.67
CA ASN A 76 6.09 25.71 9.30
C ASN A 76 6.76 24.42 8.84
N ALA A 77 7.15 23.52 9.76
CA ALA A 77 7.66 22.20 9.42
C ALA A 77 6.62 21.37 8.62
N PHE A 78 5.33 21.54 8.88
CA PHE A 78 4.26 20.85 8.16
C PHE A 78 4.08 21.36 6.72
N ASN A 79 4.52 22.59 6.45
CA ASN A 79 4.60 23.16 5.10
C ASN A 79 5.94 22.85 4.41
N LEU A 80 6.84 22.09 5.05
CA LEU A 80 8.19 21.82 4.57
C LEU A 80 8.94 23.09 4.14
N ASP A 81 8.60 24.21 4.76
CA ASP A 81 9.09 25.52 4.36
C ASP A 81 10.37 25.84 5.11
N LEU A 82 11.46 25.22 4.66
CA LEU A 82 12.81 25.40 5.22
C LEU A 82 13.24 26.87 5.25
N PHE A 83 12.74 27.64 4.29
CA PHE A 83 12.99 29.07 4.19
C PHE A 83 12.51 29.83 5.44
N SER A 84 11.35 29.51 6.00
CA SER A 84 10.83 30.17 7.23
C SER A 84 11.66 29.88 8.49
N PHE A 85 12.55 28.90 8.46
CA PHE A 85 13.48 28.59 9.57
C PHE A 85 14.83 29.29 9.44
N LEU A 86 15.14 29.88 8.28
CA LEU A 86 16.38 30.63 8.10
C LEU A 86 16.35 31.92 8.93
N ALA A 87 17.51 32.35 9.41
CA ALA A 87 17.65 33.62 10.14
C ALA A 87 17.22 34.83 9.28
N THR A 88 17.43 34.72 7.96
CA THR A 88 16.96 35.69 6.96
C THR A 88 15.53 35.45 6.51
N GLY A 89 14.84 34.41 6.99
CA GLY A 89 13.54 33.94 6.48
C GLY A 89 12.31 34.48 7.22
N ALA A 90 12.48 34.96 8.44
CA ALA A 90 11.42 35.54 9.25
C ALA A 90 11.92 36.83 9.92
N SER A 91 11.40 37.99 9.51
CA SER A 91 11.73 39.28 10.14
C SER A 91 11.09 39.35 11.53
N MET A 92 11.71 38.70 12.52
CA MET A 92 11.31 38.83 13.91
C MET A 92 12.02 40.04 14.51
N ASP A 93 11.33 41.18 14.52
CA ASP A 93 11.74 42.44 15.16
C ASP A 93 13.08 43.05 14.71
N SER A 94 13.57 42.75 13.50
CA SER A 94 14.78 43.41 12.97
C SER A 94 14.47 44.85 12.52
N VAL A 95 14.93 45.82 13.29
CA VAL A 95 14.78 47.28 13.11
C VAL A 95 15.61 47.84 11.93
N SER A 96 16.33 47.00 11.18
CA SER A 96 17.11 47.45 10.02
C SER A 96 16.25 47.59 8.77
N GLU A 97 16.20 48.80 8.21
CA GLU A 97 15.39 49.25 7.07
C GLU A 97 15.56 48.46 5.75
N SER A 98 16.44 47.46 5.68
CA SER A 98 16.80 46.76 4.44
C SER A 98 16.45 45.26 4.39
N ILE A 99 15.79 44.69 5.42
CA ILE A 99 15.42 43.27 5.41
C ILE A 99 13.99 43.13 4.88
N SER A 100 13.82 42.41 3.78
CA SER A 100 12.52 42.02 3.25
C SER A 100 11.64 41.45 4.36
N LEU A 101 10.42 41.98 4.50
CA LEU A 101 9.37 41.52 5.43
C LEU A 101 9.03 40.02 5.30
N TRP A 102 9.56 39.40 4.25
CA TRP A 102 9.18 38.10 3.71
C TRP A 102 10.31 37.11 3.72
N GLY A 103 11.46 37.54 4.22
CA GLY A 103 12.72 36.82 4.19
C GLY A 103 13.44 36.87 2.84
N GLU A 104 14.74 36.56 2.87
CA GLU A 104 15.63 36.69 1.72
C GLU A 104 16.46 35.42 1.53
N MET A 105 16.50 34.96 0.27
CA MET A 105 17.36 33.86 -0.17
C MET A 105 17.86 34.14 -1.58
N SER A 106 19.18 34.19 -1.75
CA SER A 106 19.81 34.28 -3.06
C SER A 106 19.42 33.07 -3.92
N HIS A 107 19.09 33.30 -5.19
CA HIS A 107 18.72 32.26 -6.15
C HIS A 107 17.44 31.48 -5.77
N TYR A 108 16.48 32.15 -5.15
CA TYR A 108 15.18 31.55 -4.79
C TYR A 108 14.45 30.90 -5.99
N SER A 109 14.68 31.38 -7.21
CA SER A 109 14.13 30.78 -8.44
C SER A 109 14.51 29.30 -8.60
N LEU A 110 15.72 28.88 -8.21
CA LEU A 110 16.14 27.47 -8.23
C LEU A 110 15.41 26.65 -7.17
N TYR A 111 15.21 27.23 -5.98
CA TYR A 111 14.43 26.61 -4.92
C TYR A 111 12.97 26.37 -5.35
N ALA A 112 12.34 27.39 -5.95
CA ALA A 112 10.99 27.29 -6.49
C ALA A 112 10.90 26.30 -7.66
N LEU A 113 11.90 26.26 -8.54
CA LEU A 113 11.98 25.29 -9.63
C LEU A 113 12.08 23.85 -9.09
N ALA A 114 12.94 23.62 -8.10
CA ALA A 114 13.08 22.30 -7.48
C ALA A 114 11.74 21.82 -6.91
N TRP A 115 11.06 22.65 -6.13
CA TRP A 115 9.73 22.33 -5.59
C TRP A 115 8.67 22.15 -6.69
N GLY A 116 8.67 22.98 -7.72
CA GLY A 116 7.77 22.83 -8.87
C GLY A 116 7.96 21.51 -9.61
N LEU A 117 9.19 20.98 -9.67
CA LEU A 117 9.52 19.71 -10.32
C LEU A 117 9.19 18.48 -9.47
N VAL A 118 9.13 18.57 -8.13
CA VAL A 118 8.94 17.41 -7.26
C VAL A 118 7.74 16.53 -7.66
N PRO A 119 6.52 17.07 -7.90
CA PRO A 119 5.38 16.21 -8.25
C PRO A 119 5.52 15.58 -9.65
N TRP A 120 6.16 16.30 -10.59
CA TRP A 120 6.44 15.80 -11.93
C TRP A 120 7.46 14.67 -11.94
N ILE A 121 8.52 14.79 -11.12
CA ILE A 121 9.49 13.72 -10.91
C ILE A 121 8.79 12.49 -10.33
N GLY A 122 7.90 12.66 -9.33
CA GLY A 122 7.11 11.57 -8.77
C GLY A 122 6.27 10.82 -9.81
N ILE A 123 5.60 11.57 -10.71
CA ILE A 123 4.84 10.99 -11.83
C ILE A 123 5.77 10.26 -12.80
N ALA A 124 6.88 10.88 -13.20
CA ALA A 124 7.84 10.29 -14.13
C ALA A 124 8.46 8.99 -13.58
N VAL A 125 8.87 8.98 -12.31
CA VAL A 125 9.41 7.79 -11.63
C VAL A 125 8.40 6.66 -11.63
N LEU A 126 7.12 6.96 -11.34
CA LEU A 126 6.07 5.95 -11.35
C LEU A 126 5.87 5.39 -12.77
N GLU A 127 5.81 6.22 -13.80
CA GLU A 127 5.65 5.75 -15.18
C GLU A 127 6.89 4.97 -15.70
N ILE A 128 8.10 5.35 -15.29
CA ILE A 128 9.30 4.56 -15.59
C ILE A 128 9.20 3.19 -14.90
N ALA A 129 8.79 3.16 -13.63
CA ALA A 129 8.61 1.92 -12.88
C ALA A 129 7.54 1.01 -13.52
N THR A 130 6.41 1.56 -13.98
CA THR A 130 5.37 0.77 -14.67
C THR A 130 5.91 0.16 -15.96
N ILE A 131 6.68 0.92 -16.75
CA ILE A 131 7.32 0.43 -17.97
C ILE A 131 8.35 -0.67 -17.63
N MET A 132 9.13 -0.50 -16.58
CA MET A 132 10.11 -1.51 -16.12
C MET A 132 9.42 -2.80 -15.67
N TRP A 133 8.38 -2.72 -14.85
CA TRP A 133 7.63 -3.91 -14.41
C TRP A 133 6.96 -4.64 -15.57
N LYS A 134 6.46 -3.89 -16.56
CA LYS A 134 5.92 -4.47 -17.80
C LYS A 134 7.00 -5.22 -18.59
N LYS A 135 8.20 -4.65 -18.73
CA LYS A 135 9.33 -5.29 -19.42
C LYS A 135 9.85 -6.53 -18.67
N GLN A 136 9.82 -6.52 -17.34
CA GLN A 136 10.24 -7.64 -16.50
C GLN A 136 9.23 -8.79 -16.46
N GLY A 137 8.03 -8.62 -17.02
CA GLY A 137 6.98 -9.65 -16.99
C GLY A 137 6.43 -9.91 -15.59
N CYS A 138 6.47 -8.93 -14.69
CA CYS A 138 5.90 -9.09 -13.35
C CYS A 138 4.38 -9.27 -13.44
N ASN A 139 3.86 -10.44 -13.09
CA ASN A 139 2.42 -10.73 -13.19
C ASN A 139 1.53 -9.73 -12.43
N ASN A 140 2.05 -9.08 -11.39
CA ASN A 140 1.33 -8.13 -10.54
C ASN A 140 1.56 -6.65 -10.93
N PHE A 141 2.11 -6.36 -12.11
CA PHE A 141 2.48 -4.99 -12.49
C PHE A 141 1.30 -4.01 -12.49
N LEU A 142 0.10 -4.47 -12.87
CA LEU A 142 -1.12 -3.66 -12.86
C LEU A 142 -1.50 -3.23 -11.45
N LEU A 143 -1.54 -4.19 -10.51
CA LEU A 143 -1.86 -3.93 -9.11
C LEU A 143 -0.83 -3.00 -8.47
N LEU A 144 0.46 -3.21 -8.75
CA LEU A 144 1.54 -2.39 -8.23
C LEU A 144 1.49 -0.96 -8.79
N SER A 145 1.16 -0.82 -10.08
CA SER A 145 0.93 0.48 -10.73
C SER A 145 -0.21 1.25 -10.08
N VAL A 146 -1.37 0.62 -9.90
CA VAL A 146 -2.53 1.23 -9.26
C VAL A 146 -2.23 1.62 -7.81
N LYS A 147 -1.59 0.73 -7.05
CA LYS A 147 -1.16 1.04 -5.68
C LYS A 147 -0.20 2.23 -5.64
N GLY A 148 0.78 2.26 -6.54
CA GLY A 148 1.71 3.38 -6.69
C GLY A 148 0.99 4.69 -7.01
N LYS A 149 0.00 4.67 -7.92
CA LYS A 149 -0.82 5.84 -8.27
C LYS A 149 -1.61 6.37 -7.07
N ASN A 150 -2.25 5.49 -6.31
CA ASN A 150 -3.00 5.86 -5.10
C ASN A 150 -2.09 6.51 -4.04
N VAL A 151 -0.92 5.92 -3.79
CA VAL A 151 0.06 6.49 -2.84
C VAL A 151 0.60 7.84 -3.34
N LEU A 152 0.94 7.93 -4.62
CA LEU A 152 1.44 9.16 -5.23
C LEU A 152 0.41 10.30 -5.12
N LEU A 153 -0.88 10.02 -5.37
CA LEU A 153 -1.94 11.03 -5.24
C LEU A 153 -2.03 11.58 -3.81
N HIS A 154 -1.95 10.73 -2.79
CA HIS A 154 -1.93 11.18 -1.40
C HIS A 154 -0.68 12.01 -1.07
N ILE A 155 0.50 11.61 -1.56
CA ILE A 155 1.74 12.37 -1.37
C ILE A 155 1.63 13.75 -2.04
N ILE A 156 1.13 13.81 -3.28
CA ILE A 156 0.96 15.09 -3.99
C ILE A 156 -0.08 15.98 -3.28
N GLN A 157 -1.16 15.42 -2.71
CA GLN A 157 -2.12 16.18 -1.90
C GLN A 157 -1.47 16.78 -0.64
N LEU A 158 -0.57 16.04 0.02
CA LEU A 158 0.20 16.54 1.16
C LEU A 158 1.21 17.63 0.74
N LEU A 159 1.87 17.45 -0.40
CA LEU A 159 2.83 18.40 -0.96
C LEU A 159 2.19 19.60 -1.66
N TYR A 160 0.86 19.62 -1.80
CA TYR A 160 0.12 20.64 -2.52
C TYR A 160 0.39 22.06 -1.99
N LEU A 161 0.32 22.24 -0.66
CA LEU A 161 0.55 23.54 -0.04
C LEU A 161 2.05 23.95 -0.04
N PRO A 162 3.01 23.07 0.31
CA PRO A 162 4.45 23.35 0.15
C PRO A 162 4.84 23.81 -1.26
N VAL A 163 4.39 23.09 -2.29
CA VAL A 163 4.67 23.43 -3.69
C VAL A 163 4.03 24.77 -4.05
N GLY A 164 2.77 24.96 -3.67
CA GLY A 164 2.06 26.21 -3.91
C GLY A 164 2.74 27.43 -3.27
N LEU A 165 3.17 27.31 -2.01
CA LEU A 165 3.93 28.35 -1.32
C LEU A 165 5.24 28.67 -2.04
N ALA A 166 6.01 27.64 -2.43
CA ALA A 166 7.30 27.82 -3.07
C ALA A 166 7.19 28.60 -4.38
N VAL A 167 6.24 28.21 -5.24
CA VAL A 167 6.08 28.78 -6.60
C VAL A 167 5.32 30.10 -6.63
N LEU A 168 4.34 30.32 -5.75
CA LEU A 168 3.54 31.55 -5.74
C LEU A 168 4.28 32.72 -5.09
N ARG A 169 5.28 32.47 -4.23
CA ARG A 169 6.15 33.53 -3.70
C ARG A 169 6.92 34.28 -4.80
N LEU A 170 7.14 33.66 -5.96
CA LEU A 170 7.75 34.33 -7.13
C LEU A 170 6.88 35.46 -7.70
N LEU A 171 5.58 35.52 -7.37
CA LEU A 171 4.69 36.59 -7.83
C LEU A 171 4.79 37.86 -6.97
N ASN A 172 5.43 37.78 -5.80
CA ASN A 172 5.42 38.85 -4.82
C ASN A 172 6.61 39.79 -5.03
N CYS A 173 6.32 41.03 -5.45
CA CYS A 173 7.30 42.09 -5.63
C CYS A 173 7.24 43.10 -4.49
N ASN A 174 8.39 43.65 -4.09
CA ASN A 174 8.47 44.78 -3.18
C ASN A 174 8.18 46.09 -3.91
N SER A 175 7.88 47.16 -3.16
CA SER A 175 7.65 48.51 -3.67
C SER A 175 8.78 49.03 -4.57
N ASP A 176 10.01 48.55 -4.34
CA ASP A 176 11.20 48.95 -5.08
C ASP A 176 11.32 48.27 -6.45
N GLY A 177 10.29 47.53 -6.88
CA GLY A 177 10.27 46.79 -8.13
C GLY A 177 11.21 45.57 -8.14
N ARG A 178 11.63 45.10 -6.96
CA ARG A 178 12.49 43.92 -6.79
C ARG A 178 11.69 42.73 -6.28
N LEU A 179 12.14 41.53 -6.59
CA LEU A 179 11.49 40.31 -6.11
C LEU A 179 11.63 40.22 -4.57
N SER A 180 10.52 39.98 -3.87
CA SER A 180 10.51 40.05 -2.40
C SER A 180 11.38 39.01 -1.71
N VAL A 181 11.52 37.82 -2.32
CA VAL A 181 12.28 36.69 -1.80
C VAL A 181 13.74 36.64 -2.27
N ASP A 182 14.08 37.36 -3.35
CA ASP A 182 15.45 37.49 -3.87
C ASP A 182 15.69 38.92 -4.40
N PRO A 183 15.84 39.90 -3.49
CA PRO A 183 15.97 41.31 -3.87
C PRO A 183 17.31 41.65 -4.54
N THR A 184 18.31 40.76 -4.46
CA THR A 184 19.64 40.98 -5.06
C THR A 184 19.76 40.36 -6.44
N GLY A 185 19.09 39.22 -6.68
CA GLY A 185 19.20 38.45 -7.91
C GLY A 185 18.25 38.86 -9.04
N MET A 186 17.05 39.39 -8.74
CA MET A 186 16.03 39.63 -9.78
C MET A 186 15.18 40.90 -9.57
N ARG A 187 15.01 41.67 -10.66
CA ARG A 187 14.05 42.78 -10.75
C ARG A 187 12.73 42.30 -11.32
N CYS A 188 11.62 42.73 -10.72
CA CYS A 188 10.29 42.44 -11.20
C CYS A 188 10.04 43.11 -12.56
N GLY A 189 9.27 42.43 -13.41
CA GLY A 189 8.96 42.87 -14.78
C GLY A 189 10.07 42.68 -15.80
N HIS A 190 11.32 42.38 -15.39
CA HIS A 190 12.39 42.03 -16.32
C HIS A 190 12.08 40.71 -17.05
N LEU A 191 12.54 40.56 -18.29
CA LEU A 191 12.27 39.39 -19.13
C LEU A 191 12.57 38.06 -18.40
N GLY A 192 13.71 37.99 -17.69
CA GLY A 192 14.08 36.81 -16.89
C GLY A 192 13.08 36.48 -15.78
N HIS A 193 12.55 37.48 -15.07
CA HIS A 193 11.52 37.27 -14.05
C HIS A 193 10.21 36.78 -14.67
N VAL A 194 9.79 37.38 -15.79
CA VAL A 194 8.57 36.99 -16.51
C VAL A 194 8.67 35.54 -17.01
N ILE A 195 9.81 35.15 -17.59
CA ILE A 195 10.03 33.77 -18.05
C ILE A 195 9.95 32.79 -16.87
N ILE A 196 10.60 33.10 -15.74
CA ILE A 196 10.59 32.23 -14.56
C ILE A 196 9.16 32.08 -14.01
N VAL A 197 8.41 33.18 -13.88
CA VAL A 197 7.02 33.12 -13.42
C VAL A 197 6.16 32.30 -14.39
N LEU A 198 6.30 32.50 -15.70
CA LEU A 198 5.52 31.74 -16.69
C LEU A 198 5.86 30.24 -16.68
N VAL A 199 7.14 29.89 -16.62
CA VAL A 199 7.57 28.47 -16.66
C VAL A 199 7.34 27.78 -15.32
N VAL A 200 7.82 28.37 -14.23
CA VAL A 200 7.79 27.74 -12.90
C VAL A 200 6.42 27.88 -12.26
N THR A 201 5.88 29.10 -12.18
CA THR A 201 4.62 29.35 -11.48
C THR A 201 3.41 28.96 -12.33
N CYS A 202 3.31 29.39 -13.58
CA CYS A 202 2.15 29.04 -14.43
C CYS A 202 2.28 27.63 -15.03
N GLY A 203 3.46 27.30 -15.59
CA GLY A 203 3.71 26.05 -16.29
C GLY A 203 3.75 24.83 -15.38
N LEU A 204 4.68 24.80 -14.40
CA LEU A 204 4.89 23.65 -13.52
C LEU A 204 3.98 23.67 -12.28
N GLY A 205 3.94 24.80 -11.56
CA GLY A 205 3.15 24.95 -10.34
C GLY A 205 1.66 25.02 -10.62
N GLY A 206 1.24 25.88 -11.55
CA GLY A 206 -0.15 26.14 -11.90
C GLY A 206 -0.86 24.90 -12.44
N SER A 207 -0.18 24.10 -13.26
CA SER A 207 -0.70 22.81 -13.73
C SER A 207 -0.97 21.82 -12.59
N ILE A 208 -0.20 21.83 -11.51
CA ILE A 208 -0.43 20.96 -10.35
C ILE A 208 -1.53 21.55 -9.48
N LEU A 209 -1.44 22.86 -9.19
CA LEU A 209 -2.40 23.57 -8.36
C LEU A 209 -3.83 23.48 -8.93
N VAL A 210 -4.01 23.65 -10.23
CA VAL A 210 -5.32 23.54 -10.88
C VAL A 210 -5.60 22.11 -11.34
N GLY A 211 -4.60 21.38 -11.84
CA GLY A 211 -4.78 20.04 -12.39
C GLY A 211 -5.11 18.98 -11.35
N LEU A 212 -4.48 19.00 -10.17
CA LEU A 212 -4.75 18.01 -9.12
C LEU A 212 -6.23 17.99 -8.69
N PRO A 213 -6.86 19.10 -8.29
CA PRO A 213 -8.28 19.08 -7.90
C PRO A 213 -9.20 18.64 -9.05
N LEU A 214 -8.87 18.97 -10.30
CA LEU A 214 -9.61 18.51 -11.48
C LEU A 214 -9.48 16.99 -11.68
N VAL A 215 -8.27 16.45 -11.55
CA VAL A 215 -8.01 15.00 -11.65
C VAL A 215 -8.72 14.25 -10.53
N LEU A 216 -8.61 14.72 -9.29
CA LEU A 216 -9.32 14.13 -8.14
C LEU A 216 -10.83 14.15 -8.35
N CYS A 217 -11.40 15.28 -8.78
CA CYS A 217 -12.82 15.41 -9.06
C CYS A 217 -13.30 14.43 -10.15
N ARG A 218 -12.55 14.32 -11.25
CA ARG A 218 -12.87 13.37 -12.32
C ARG A 218 -12.84 11.93 -11.83
N ARG A 219 -11.77 11.53 -11.13
CA ARG A 219 -11.62 10.17 -10.60
C ARG A 219 -12.72 9.82 -9.62
N ILE A 220 -13.01 10.70 -8.67
CA ILE A 220 -14.08 10.51 -7.69
C ILE A 220 -15.44 10.40 -8.38
N ARG A 221 -15.72 11.25 -9.38
CA ARG A 221 -16.99 11.23 -10.10
C ARG A 221 -17.17 10.00 -10.97
N GLU A 222 -16.10 9.51 -11.59
CA GLU A 222 -16.08 8.27 -12.38
C GLU A 222 -16.32 7.03 -11.50
N SER A 223 -15.89 7.05 -10.24
CA SER A 223 -16.03 5.92 -9.31
C SER A 223 -17.35 5.90 -8.53
N ILE A 224 -18.13 6.98 -8.53
CA ILE A 224 -19.42 7.04 -7.83
C ILE A 224 -20.53 6.52 -8.75
N ILE A 225 -21.14 5.40 -8.35
CA ILE A 225 -22.27 4.79 -9.08
C ILE A 225 -23.62 5.27 -8.51
N TYR A 226 -23.77 5.24 -7.18
CA TYR A 226 -25.04 5.52 -6.51
C TYR A 226 -25.16 6.98 -6.07
N SER A 227 -26.35 7.55 -6.26
CA SER A 227 -26.69 8.89 -5.78
C SER A 227 -27.20 8.89 -4.34
N ASP A 228 -27.88 7.82 -3.93
CA ASP A 228 -28.42 7.69 -2.58
C ASP A 228 -27.32 7.39 -1.55
N ALA A 229 -27.49 7.88 -0.32
CA ALA A 229 -26.48 7.81 0.72
C ALA A 229 -26.34 6.42 1.34
N THR A 230 -27.47 5.72 1.53
CA THR A 230 -27.52 4.35 2.08
C THR A 230 -26.95 3.34 1.09
N GLU A 231 -27.37 3.41 -0.18
CA GLU A 231 -26.85 2.55 -1.25
C GLU A 231 -25.36 2.79 -1.50
N HIS A 232 -24.90 4.05 -1.44
CA HIS A 232 -23.47 4.34 -1.53
C HIS A 232 -22.67 3.74 -0.37
N GLU A 233 -23.16 3.86 0.86
CA GLU A 233 -22.50 3.27 2.03
C GLU A 233 -22.45 1.74 1.92
N ARG A 234 -23.56 1.11 1.53
CA ARG A 234 -23.62 -0.34 1.29
C ARG A 234 -22.63 -0.78 0.22
N PHE A 235 -22.54 -0.04 -0.88
CA PHE A 235 -21.60 -0.32 -1.97
C PHE A 235 -20.14 -0.15 -1.54
N VAL A 236 -19.81 0.88 -0.75
CA VAL A 236 -18.45 1.06 -0.20
C VAL A 236 -18.08 -0.09 0.73
N GLN A 237 -19.00 -0.50 1.62
CA GLN A 237 -18.79 -1.64 2.52
C GLN A 237 -18.64 -2.96 1.77
N GLU A 238 -19.41 -3.19 0.71
CA GLU A 238 -19.25 -4.32 -0.20
C GLU A 238 -17.83 -4.36 -0.79
N LYS A 239 -17.37 -3.27 -1.41
CA LYS A 239 -16.02 -3.23 -2.01
C LYS A 239 -14.89 -3.32 -0.98
N GLU A 240 -15.08 -2.80 0.24
CA GLU A 240 -14.14 -3.00 1.35
C GLU A 240 -14.11 -4.48 1.79
N LEU A 241 -15.26 -5.14 1.88
CA LEU A 241 -15.37 -6.55 2.23
C LEU A 241 -14.71 -7.46 1.18
N GLU A 242 -14.98 -7.24 -0.11
CA GLU A 242 -14.34 -7.96 -1.22
C GLU A 242 -12.81 -7.86 -1.14
N PHE A 243 -12.29 -6.68 -0.81
CA PHE A 243 -10.86 -6.47 -0.69
C PHE A 243 -10.28 -7.16 0.54
N ILE A 244 -10.94 -7.10 1.72
CA ILE A 244 -10.54 -7.82 2.94
C ILE A 244 -10.45 -9.34 2.72
N LEU A 245 -11.44 -9.91 2.03
CA LEU A 245 -11.54 -11.35 1.77
C LEU A 245 -10.61 -11.83 0.65
N GLY A 246 -9.97 -10.91 -0.07
CA GLY A 246 -9.03 -11.27 -1.14
C GLY A 246 -9.68 -11.59 -2.48
N THR A 247 -11.01 -11.54 -2.60
CA THR A 247 -11.76 -11.98 -3.78
C THR A 247 -11.65 -11.00 -4.94
N SER A 248 -11.45 -9.70 -4.67
CA SER A 248 -11.25 -8.67 -5.70
C SER A 248 -10.22 -7.62 -5.28
N ASN A 249 -9.61 -6.98 -6.28
CA ASN A 249 -8.76 -5.80 -6.13
C ASN A 249 -9.44 -4.50 -6.60
N SER A 250 -10.73 -4.55 -6.97
CA SER A 250 -11.48 -3.40 -7.51
C SER A 250 -11.48 -2.19 -6.57
N TYR A 251 -11.37 -2.40 -5.26
CA TYR A 251 -11.19 -1.31 -4.28
C TYR A 251 -10.01 -0.40 -4.63
N LEU A 252 -8.87 -0.96 -5.01
CA LEU A 252 -7.70 -0.17 -5.40
C LEU A 252 -7.84 0.38 -6.82
N GLU A 253 -8.36 -0.41 -7.75
CA GLU A 253 -8.51 -0.05 -9.17
C GLU A 253 -9.47 1.11 -9.40
N LEU A 254 -10.52 1.19 -8.61
CA LEU A 254 -11.52 2.26 -8.62
C LEU A 254 -11.15 3.44 -7.71
N TYR A 255 -9.91 3.50 -7.21
CA TYR A 255 -9.40 4.61 -6.40
C TYR A 255 -10.23 4.89 -5.12
N PHE A 256 -10.86 3.86 -4.53
CA PHE A 256 -11.60 4.02 -3.26
C PHE A 256 -10.75 4.61 -2.12
N PRO A 257 -9.43 4.39 -2.01
CA PRO A 257 -8.61 5.10 -1.04
C PRO A 257 -8.71 6.64 -1.12
N LEU A 258 -9.14 7.24 -2.23
CA LEU A 258 -9.31 8.69 -2.27
C LEU A 258 -10.55 9.16 -1.49
N PHE A 259 -11.59 8.34 -1.39
CA PHE A 259 -12.89 8.82 -0.94
C PHE A 259 -13.69 7.90 0.01
N ALA A 260 -13.26 6.66 0.24
CA ALA A 260 -13.93 5.69 1.11
C ALA A 260 -14.09 6.16 2.58
N SER A 261 -13.37 7.21 2.96
CA SER A 261 -13.44 7.90 4.24
C SER A 261 -14.72 8.71 4.45
N TYR A 262 -15.38 9.12 3.36
CA TYR A 262 -16.42 10.13 3.41
C TYR A 262 -17.81 9.56 3.15
N HIS A 263 -18.82 10.18 3.75
CA HIS A 263 -20.21 9.93 3.36
C HIS A 263 -20.53 10.49 1.97
N ARG A 264 -21.62 10.01 1.36
CA ARG A 264 -22.04 10.38 0.00
C ARG A 264 -22.16 11.89 -0.25
N SER A 265 -22.60 12.65 0.75
CA SER A 265 -22.77 14.11 0.70
C SER A 265 -21.44 14.88 0.72
N SER A 266 -20.36 14.20 1.11
CA SER A 266 -19.06 14.76 1.45
C SER A 266 -17.88 14.10 0.71
N VAL A 267 -18.17 13.25 -0.28
CA VAL A 267 -17.15 12.55 -1.10
C VAL A 267 -16.18 13.52 -1.79
N ASN A 268 -16.63 14.74 -2.08
CA ASN A 268 -15.84 15.79 -2.72
C ASN A 268 -14.96 16.62 -1.75
N ILE A 269 -14.93 16.30 -0.44
CA ILE A 269 -14.13 17.03 0.56
C ILE A 269 -12.63 17.13 0.18
N PRO A 270 -11.94 16.07 -0.30
CA PRO A 270 -10.53 16.17 -0.70
C PRO A 270 -10.30 17.25 -1.77
N VAL A 271 -11.22 17.36 -2.73
CA VAL A 271 -11.18 18.39 -3.77
C VAL A 271 -11.42 19.78 -3.17
N GLN A 272 -12.42 19.90 -2.29
CA GLN A 272 -12.75 21.16 -1.63
C GLN A 272 -11.60 21.68 -0.76
N ILE A 273 -10.87 20.80 -0.08
CA ILE A 273 -9.69 21.17 0.71
C ILE A 273 -8.56 21.68 -0.20
N CYS A 274 -8.32 21.03 -1.35
CA CYS A 274 -7.35 21.53 -2.32
C CYS A 274 -7.76 22.91 -2.86
N MET A 275 -9.05 23.10 -3.17
CA MET A 275 -9.58 24.40 -3.61
C MET A 275 -9.48 25.47 -2.52
N LEU A 276 -9.73 25.12 -1.25
CA LEU A 276 -9.53 26.02 -0.11
C LEU A 276 -8.06 26.41 0.01
N LYS A 277 -7.13 25.45 -0.03
CA LYS A 277 -5.69 25.71 -0.01
C LYS A 277 -5.28 26.61 -1.16
N LEU A 278 -5.76 26.35 -2.38
CA LEU A 278 -5.51 27.20 -3.54
C LEU A 278 -6.02 28.62 -3.33
N LEU A 279 -7.26 28.77 -2.85
CA LEU A 279 -7.85 30.07 -2.63
C LEU A 279 -7.10 30.85 -1.54
N LEU A 280 -6.74 30.20 -0.43
CA LEU A 280 -5.90 30.78 0.61
C LEU A 280 -4.52 31.18 0.07
N LEU A 281 -3.90 30.37 -0.79
CA LEU A 281 -2.64 30.69 -1.45
C LEU A 281 -2.75 31.87 -2.44
N LEU A 282 -3.86 31.97 -3.18
CA LEU A 282 -4.12 33.09 -4.08
C LEU A 282 -4.39 34.37 -3.28
N THR A 283 -5.18 34.30 -2.21
CA THR A 283 -5.37 35.41 -1.26
C THR A 283 -4.04 35.80 -0.62
N PHE A 284 -3.19 34.82 -0.30
CA PHE A 284 -1.85 35.04 0.22
C PHE A 284 -0.93 35.74 -0.80
N SER A 285 -0.96 35.38 -2.07
CA SER A 285 -0.06 35.94 -3.09
C SER A 285 -0.55 37.28 -3.65
N SER A 286 -1.82 37.36 -4.05
CA SER A 286 -2.35 38.54 -4.76
C SER A 286 -2.49 39.78 -3.88
N LEU A 287 -2.88 39.63 -2.62
CA LEU A 287 -3.01 40.77 -1.69
C LEU A 287 -1.68 41.17 -1.06
N ARG A 288 -0.66 40.33 -1.20
CA ARG A 288 0.68 40.52 -0.65
C ARG A 288 1.60 41.29 -1.58
N SER A 289 1.33 41.27 -2.89
CA SER A 289 2.11 42.02 -3.90
C SER A 289 1.87 43.53 -3.86
N LEU A 290 0.78 44.00 -3.22
CA LEU A 290 0.50 45.42 -3.00
C LEU A 290 0.35 45.70 -1.49
N PRO A 291 1.45 45.93 -0.76
CA PRO A 291 1.39 46.17 0.68
C PRO A 291 0.76 47.54 0.98
N SER A 292 -0.55 47.55 1.22
CA SER A 292 -1.28 48.67 1.82
C SER A 292 -2.00 48.18 3.06
N THR A 293 -2.20 49.06 4.06
CA THR A 293 -2.95 48.73 5.28
C THR A 293 -4.36 48.20 4.96
N THR A 294 -5.01 48.77 3.95
CA THR A 294 -6.30 48.30 3.43
C THR A 294 -6.23 46.88 2.86
N ASN A 295 -5.18 46.54 2.12
CA ASN A 295 -5.02 45.20 1.54
C ASN A 295 -4.71 44.14 2.61
N GLN A 296 -4.02 44.51 3.69
CA GLN A 296 -3.78 43.64 4.83
C GLN A 296 -5.09 43.32 5.59
N GLY A 297 -5.91 44.33 5.87
CA GLY A 297 -7.24 44.15 6.47
C GLY A 297 -8.16 43.28 5.58
N MET A 298 -8.15 43.52 4.27
CA MET A 298 -8.89 42.71 3.30
C MET A 298 -8.39 41.25 3.26
N GLN A 299 -7.07 41.04 3.29
CA GLN A 299 -6.47 39.70 3.33
C GLN A 299 -6.92 38.93 4.58
N GLY A 300 -6.75 39.52 5.78
CA GLY A 300 -7.19 38.91 7.03
C GLY A 300 -8.68 38.58 7.04
N SER A 301 -9.51 39.46 6.48
CA SER A 301 -10.96 39.29 6.38
C SER A 301 -11.37 38.17 5.44
N ILE A 302 -10.75 38.07 4.26
CA ILE A 302 -11.02 36.99 3.30
C ILE A 302 -10.61 35.64 3.90
N ILE A 303 -9.42 35.55 4.50
CA ILE A 303 -8.95 34.31 5.13
C ILE A 303 -9.90 33.86 6.23
N PHE A 304 -10.28 34.77 7.13
CA PHE A 304 -11.24 34.48 8.18
C PHE A 304 -12.57 33.96 7.61
N LEU A 305 -13.11 34.63 6.59
CA LEU A 305 -14.33 34.21 5.92
C LEU A 305 -14.21 32.80 5.35
N LEU A 306 -13.11 32.48 4.67
CA LEU A 306 -12.86 31.15 4.10
C LEU A 306 -12.78 30.05 5.16
N LEU A 307 -12.12 30.33 6.28
CA LEU A 307 -12.02 29.40 7.41
C LEU A 307 -13.40 29.16 8.05
N VAL A 308 -14.18 30.22 8.28
CA VAL A 308 -15.54 30.11 8.84
C VAL A 308 -16.46 29.36 7.89
N CYS A 309 -16.47 29.69 6.59
CA CYS A 309 -17.27 29.00 5.60
C CYS A 309 -16.96 27.51 5.58
N MET A 310 -15.68 27.12 5.61
CA MET A 310 -15.29 25.72 5.66
C MET A 310 -15.71 25.04 6.98
N ALA A 311 -15.46 25.69 8.13
CA ALA A 311 -15.80 25.13 9.44
C ALA A 311 -17.31 24.90 9.59
N VAL A 312 -18.14 25.86 9.15
CA VAL A 312 -19.60 25.74 9.14
C VAL A 312 -20.05 24.63 8.19
N PHE A 313 -19.48 24.60 6.98
CA PHE A 313 -19.80 23.58 5.98
C PHE A 313 -19.52 22.14 6.48
N ARG A 314 -18.33 21.90 7.06
CA ARG A 314 -17.96 20.59 7.63
C ARG A 314 -18.71 20.25 8.91
N THR A 315 -19.10 21.25 9.70
CA THR A 315 -19.92 21.04 10.89
C THR A 315 -21.33 20.55 10.52
N TRP A 316 -21.93 21.09 9.45
CA TRP A 316 -23.26 20.68 8.99
C TRP A 316 -23.24 19.29 8.34
N ARG A 317 -22.29 19.02 7.42
CA ARG A 317 -22.38 17.83 6.55
C ARG A 317 -21.87 16.51 7.13
N ASN A 318 -21.17 16.52 8.27
CA ASN A 318 -20.56 15.34 8.90
C ASN A 318 -19.69 14.56 7.89
N PRO A 319 -18.49 15.05 7.56
CA PRO A 319 -17.79 14.59 6.37
C PRO A 319 -17.37 13.12 6.42
N TYR A 320 -16.90 12.63 7.57
CA TYR A 320 -16.31 11.30 7.70
C TYR A 320 -17.31 10.27 8.19
N ARG A 321 -17.17 9.03 7.69
CA ARG A 321 -17.89 7.84 8.16
C ARG A 321 -17.55 7.53 9.63
N CYS A 322 -16.28 7.73 10.02
CA CYS A 322 -15.87 7.63 11.42
C CYS A 322 -16.27 8.89 12.20
N VAL A 323 -17.13 8.69 13.20
CA VAL A 323 -17.67 9.77 14.04
C VAL A 323 -16.56 10.49 14.80
N SER A 324 -15.57 9.74 15.30
CA SER A 324 -14.38 10.26 15.97
C SER A 324 -13.58 11.21 15.08
N THR A 325 -13.27 10.81 13.84
CA THR A 325 -12.59 11.66 12.85
C THR A 325 -13.39 12.93 12.56
N THR A 326 -14.72 12.83 12.44
CA THR A 326 -15.57 14.01 12.24
C THR A 326 -15.48 14.99 13.40
N TYR A 327 -15.52 14.53 14.65
CA TYR A 327 -15.34 15.42 15.80
C TYR A 327 -13.95 16.05 15.87
N PHE A 328 -12.91 15.26 15.60
CA PHE A 328 -11.53 15.73 15.56
C PHE A 328 -11.33 16.82 14.50
N ALA A 329 -11.85 16.61 13.29
CA ALA A 329 -11.82 17.60 12.23
C ALA A 329 -12.52 18.91 12.62
N ARG A 330 -13.72 18.83 13.21
CA ARG A 330 -14.41 20.03 13.70
C ARG A 330 -13.60 20.79 14.74
N LEU A 331 -12.98 20.09 15.70
CA LEU A 331 -12.16 20.75 16.72
C LEU A 331 -11.00 21.53 16.10
N ILE A 332 -10.32 20.94 15.11
CA ILE A 332 -9.23 21.62 14.38
C ILE A 332 -9.77 22.81 13.58
N ASP A 333 -10.88 22.66 12.85
CA ASP A 333 -11.45 23.73 12.06
C ASP A 333 -11.86 24.92 12.93
N TRP A 334 -12.51 24.67 14.08
CA TRP A 334 -12.89 25.72 15.02
C TRP A 334 -11.70 26.32 15.77
N MET A 335 -10.62 25.56 16.01
CA MET A 335 -9.36 26.10 16.50
C MET A 335 -8.74 27.07 15.48
N LEU A 336 -8.75 26.73 14.19
CA LEU A 336 -8.28 27.61 13.12
C LEU A 336 -9.14 28.89 13.02
N VAL A 337 -10.46 28.76 13.13
CA VAL A 337 -11.37 29.91 13.16
C VAL A 337 -11.09 30.82 14.36
N ALA A 338 -10.88 30.27 15.56
CA ALA A 338 -10.58 31.04 16.76
C ALA A 338 -9.26 31.82 16.61
N ASN A 339 -8.22 31.19 16.07
CA ASN A 339 -6.97 31.88 15.71
C ASN A 339 -7.22 32.93 14.60
N GLY A 340 -8.12 32.65 13.66
CA GLY A 340 -8.52 33.55 12.57
C GLY A 340 -9.24 34.80 13.04
N ILE A 341 -10.00 34.76 14.14
CA ILE A 341 -10.62 35.94 14.76
C ILE A 341 -9.53 36.93 15.21
N ILE A 342 -8.46 36.42 15.84
CA ILE A 342 -7.34 37.26 16.26
C ILE A 342 -6.64 37.86 15.03
N VAL A 343 -6.46 37.07 13.97
CA VAL A 343 -5.93 37.57 12.69
C VAL A 343 -6.79 38.71 12.14
N LEU A 344 -8.12 38.53 12.13
CA LEU A 344 -9.07 39.53 11.66
C LEU A 344 -9.00 40.83 12.46
N LEU A 345 -9.00 40.74 13.80
CA LEU A 345 -8.98 41.90 14.69
C LEU A 345 -7.68 42.70 14.54
N CYS A 346 -6.55 42.01 14.47
CA CYS A 346 -5.25 42.66 14.34
C CYS A 346 -5.02 43.21 12.93
N ALA A 347 -5.46 42.50 11.87
CA ALA A 347 -5.31 42.97 10.49
C ALA A 347 -6.16 44.22 10.17
N ASN A 348 -7.28 44.42 10.87
CA ASN A 348 -8.12 45.62 10.74
C ASN A 348 -7.76 46.74 11.72
N GLU A 349 -6.63 46.63 12.43
CA GLU A 349 -6.13 47.64 13.38
C GLU A 349 -7.15 48.08 14.45
N VAL A 350 -8.03 47.18 14.89
CA VAL A 350 -9.07 47.49 15.89
C VAL A 350 -8.39 47.85 17.21
N ARG A 351 -8.44 49.11 17.63
CA ARG A 351 -7.82 49.55 18.89
C ARG A 351 -8.68 49.13 20.07
N SER A 352 -8.32 48.03 20.72
CA SER A 352 -8.97 47.50 21.93
C SER A 352 -7.95 46.96 22.92
N ALA A 353 -8.31 46.87 24.21
CA ALA A 353 -7.48 46.22 25.23
C ALA A 353 -7.09 44.79 24.84
N PHE A 354 -7.96 44.10 24.07
CA PHE A 354 -7.70 42.75 23.55
C PHE A 354 -6.68 42.67 22.42
N THR A 355 -6.36 43.79 21.78
CA THR A 355 -5.39 43.87 20.66
C THR A 355 -3.99 44.28 21.10
N VAL A 356 -3.81 44.55 22.40
CA VAL A 356 -2.48 44.79 22.97
C VAL A 356 -1.64 43.51 22.84
N SER A 357 -0.41 43.65 22.35
CA SER A 357 0.48 42.52 22.02
C SER A 357 0.61 41.46 23.15
N THR A 358 0.68 41.90 24.40
CA THR A 358 0.70 41.00 25.58
C THR A 358 -0.61 40.23 25.74
N SER A 359 -1.76 40.92 25.63
CA SER A 359 -3.08 40.30 25.68
C SER A 359 -3.30 39.33 24.53
N VAL A 360 -2.90 39.69 23.31
CA VAL A 360 -3.02 38.82 22.13
C VAL A 360 -2.19 37.55 22.30
N THR A 361 -0.95 37.68 22.78
CA THR A 361 -0.07 36.52 23.04
C THR A 361 -0.70 35.57 24.06
N PHE A 362 -1.22 36.13 25.16
CA PHE A 362 -1.88 35.35 26.20
C PHE A 362 -3.14 34.66 25.66
N SER A 363 -3.99 35.37 24.92
CA SER A 363 -5.19 34.81 24.29
C SER A 363 -4.87 33.69 23.31
N LEU A 364 -3.89 33.87 22.42
CA LEU A 364 -3.48 32.83 21.47
C LEU A 364 -2.92 31.60 22.18
N THR A 365 -2.07 31.81 23.20
CA THR A 365 -1.53 30.71 24.00
C THR A 365 -2.65 29.95 24.71
N PHE A 366 -3.55 30.67 25.38
CA PHE A 366 -4.68 30.10 26.09
C PHE A 366 -5.59 29.30 25.15
N ILE A 367 -6.01 29.88 24.02
CA ILE A 367 -6.87 29.23 23.02
C ILE A 367 -6.23 27.93 22.55
N ASN A 368 -4.98 27.98 22.08
CA ASN A 368 -4.31 26.80 21.53
C ASN A 368 -4.06 25.73 22.60
N VAL A 369 -3.65 26.10 23.82
CA VAL A 369 -3.50 25.14 24.94
C VAL A 369 -4.84 24.50 25.31
N CYS A 370 -5.93 25.26 25.36
CA CYS A 370 -7.26 24.73 25.63
C CYS A 370 -7.71 23.73 24.56
N PHE A 371 -7.59 24.08 23.27
CA PHE A 371 -7.94 23.17 22.17
C PHE A 371 -7.06 21.92 22.16
N LEU A 372 -5.74 22.04 22.34
CA LEU A 372 -4.83 20.90 22.43
C LEU A 372 -5.17 20.00 23.62
N SER A 373 -5.54 20.58 24.76
CA SER A 373 -5.97 19.81 25.94
C SER A 373 -7.25 19.04 25.68
N ILE A 374 -8.25 19.67 25.05
CA ILE A 374 -9.52 19.03 24.68
C ILE A 374 -9.28 17.90 23.67
N ILE A 375 -8.46 18.14 22.64
CA ILE A 375 -8.08 17.15 21.64
C ILE A 375 -7.38 15.97 22.31
N CYS A 376 -6.36 16.23 23.14
CA CYS A 376 -5.61 15.19 23.83
C CYS A 376 -6.50 14.35 24.76
N LEU A 377 -7.35 14.99 25.57
CA LEU A 377 -8.30 14.29 26.46
C LEU A 377 -9.31 13.44 25.67
N LYS A 378 -9.81 13.95 24.53
CA LYS A 378 -10.72 13.21 23.64
C LYS A 378 -10.04 11.99 23.02
N GLU A 379 -8.86 12.18 22.43
CA GLU A 379 -8.10 11.09 21.80
C GLU A 379 -7.67 10.04 22.84
N LEU A 380 -7.20 10.45 24.02
CA LEU A 380 -6.86 9.53 25.10
C LEU A 380 -8.08 8.73 25.57
N ARG A 381 -9.23 9.39 25.72
CA ARG A 381 -10.49 8.71 26.04
C ARG A 381 -10.88 7.71 24.96
N GLU A 382 -10.73 8.05 23.68
CA GLU A 382 -11.03 7.15 22.58
C GLU A 382 -10.09 5.94 22.54
N ILE A 383 -8.79 6.16 22.73
CA ILE A 383 -7.79 5.08 22.86
C ILE A 383 -8.15 4.16 24.03
N ALA A 384 -8.48 4.74 25.19
CA ALA A 384 -8.90 3.99 26.37
C ALA A 384 -10.18 3.19 26.12
N LEU A 385 -11.18 3.78 25.45
CA LEU A 385 -12.43 3.09 25.10
C LEU A 385 -12.20 1.97 24.07
N LEU A 386 -11.32 2.17 23.09
CA LEU A 386 -10.97 1.14 22.10
C LEU A 386 -10.26 -0.05 22.75
N HIS A 387 -9.38 0.20 23.73
CA HIS A 387 -8.69 -0.86 24.46
C HIS A 387 -9.57 -1.56 25.51
N LEU A 388 -10.37 -0.82 26.26
CA LEU A 388 -11.14 -1.36 27.39
C LEU A 388 -12.51 -1.95 26.99
N TYR A 389 -13.18 -1.36 25.98
CA TYR A 389 -14.56 -1.70 25.63
C TYR A 389 -14.80 -1.76 24.11
N PRO A 390 -14.13 -2.66 23.37
CA PRO A 390 -14.20 -2.73 21.91
C PRO A 390 -15.63 -2.98 21.36
N LYS A 391 -16.51 -3.61 22.15
CA LYS A 391 -17.92 -3.83 21.76
C LYS A 391 -18.76 -2.55 21.86
N SER A 392 -18.50 -1.70 22.84
CA SER A 392 -19.25 -0.43 23.03
C SER A 392 -18.85 0.62 22.00
N THR A 393 -17.59 0.63 21.57
CA THR A 393 -17.08 1.53 20.53
C THR A 393 -17.63 1.20 19.14
N LYS A 394 -17.90 -0.09 18.85
CA LYS A 394 -18.58 -0.53 17.62
C LYS A 394 -19.98 0.07 17.50
N ILE A 395 -20.78 -0.02 18.57
CA ILE A 395 -22.16 0.49 18.61
C ILE A 395 -22.21 2.02 18.42
N LYS A 396 -21.15 2.74 18.83
CA LYS A 396 -21.07 4.21 18.73
C LYS A 396 -20.47 4.71 17.41
N GLY A 397 -20.13 3.83 16.47
CA GLY A 397 -19.50 4.23 15.19
C GLY A 397 -18.09 4.85 15.37
N MET A 398 -17.40 4.48 16.46
CA MET A 398 -16.05 4.98 16.76
C MET A 398 -14.95 4.15 16.08
N CYS A 399 -15.30 2.98 15.55
CA CYS A 399 -14.43 2.10 14.77
C CYS A 399 -14.63 2.32 13.27
N TRP A 400 -13.67 1.87 12.45
CA TRP A 400 -13.90 1.77 11.00
C TRP A 400 -15.12 0.87 10.74
N PRO A 401 -16.04 1.27 9.84
CA PRO A 401 -17.25 0.49 9.56
C PRO A 401 -16.93 -0.96 9.18
N THR A 402 -15.90 -1.13 8.35
CA THR A 402 -15.44 -2.43 7.85
C THR A 402 -14.23 -2.92 8.63
N ASN A 403 -14.40 -3.94 9.44
CA ASN A 403 -13.34 -4.46 10.29
C ASN A 403 -13.37 -5.99 10.34
N ASP A 404 -12.35 -6.56 10.98
CA ASP A 404 -12.19 -8.01 11.12
C ASP A 404 -13.38 -8.70 11.79
N TRP A 405 -14.23 -7.93 12.48
CA TRP A 405 -15.37 -8.38 13.27
C TRP A 405 -16.71 -7.90 12.70
N MET A 406 -16.78 -7.66 11.39
CA MET A 406 -18.03 -7.36 10.69
C MET A 406 -19.06 -8.46 10.93
N GLU A 407 -20.31 -8.08 11.13
CA GLU A 407 -21.37 -9.06 11.44
C GLU A 407 -21.58 -10.04 10.28
N GLU A 408 -21.40 -9.55 9.07
CA GLU A 408 -21.46 -10.29 7.82
C GLU A 408 -20.37 -11.37 7.74
N ILE A 409 -19.16 -11.10 8.24
CA ILE A 409 -18.06 -12.09 8.29
C ILE A 409 -18.31 -13.08 9.42
N VAL A 410 -18.68 -12.57 10.58
CA VAL A 410 -18.71 -13.33 11.83
C VAL A 410 -19.95 -14.24 11.89
N ASN A 411 -21.13 -13.74 11.55
CA ASN A 411 -22.38 -14.48 11.65
C ASN A 411 -22.53 -15.51 10.52
N PHE A 412 -21.94 -15.25 9.34
CA PHE A 412 -22.03 -16.12 8.17
C PHE A 412 -20.72 -16.86 7.84
N GLY A 413 -19.74 -16.87 8.75
CA GLY A 413 -18.39 -17.42 8.57
C GLY A 413 -18.27 -18.68 7.70
N PRO A 414 -18.93 -19.81 8.01
CA PRO A 414 -18.82 -21.04 7.22
C PRO A 414 -19.37 -20.89 5.79
N LYS A 415 -20.42 -20.08 5.61
CA LYS A 415 -20.99 -19.81 4.27
C LYS A 415 -20.09 -18.89 3.47
N VAL A 416 -19.56 -17.83 4.11
CA VAL A 416 -18.61 -16.91 3.49
C VAL A 416 -17.35 -17.64 3.03
N GLU A 417 -16.84 -18.59 3.81
CA GLU A 417 -15.70 -19.43 3.37
C GLU A 417 -16.02 -20.19 2.08
N LEU A 418 -17.20 -20.80 2.01
CA LEU A 418 -17.66 -21.55 0.83
C LEU A 418 -17.86 -20.62 -0.37
N TRP A 419 -18.47 -19.45 -0.19
CA TRP A 419 -18.66 -18.46 -1.23
C TRP A 419 -17.33 -17.94 -1.77
N VAL A 420 -16.40 -17.58 -0.88
CA VAL A 420 -15.04 -17.13 -1.23
C VAL A 420 -14.29 -18.21 -2.01
N LYS A 421 -14.33 -19.48 -1.57
CA LYS A 421 -13.72 -20.60 -2.32
C LYS A 421 -14.36 -20.77 -3.71
N SER A 422 -15.68 -20.66 -3.82
CA SER A 422 -16.40 -20.74 -5.09
C SER A 422 -16.01 -19.61 -6.04
N ILE A 423 -15.86 -18.37 -5.53
CA ILE A 423 -15.39 -17.21 -6.31
C ILE A 423 -13.98 -17.46 -6.85
N HIS A 424 -13.03 -17.85 -5.98
CA HIS A 424 -11.65 -18.10 -6.39
C HIS A 424 -11.56 -19.24 -7.43
N ASN A 425 -12.33 -20.32 -7.21
CA ASN A 425 -12.39 -21.43 -8.16
C ASN A 425 -12.95 -20.98 -9.52
N ALA A 426 -14.05 -20.21 -9.52
CA ALA A 426 -14.64 -19.67 -10.73
C ALA A 426 -13.68 -18.73 -11.47
N GLN A 427 -13.04 -17.79 -10.77
CA GLN A 427 -12.03 -16.89 -11.35
C GLN A 427 -10.86 -17.67 -11.96
N SER A 428 -10.37 -18.70 -11.26
CA SER A 428 -9.29 -19.55 -11.78
C SER A 428 -9.71 -20.33 -13.03
N THR A 429 -10.96 -20.81 -13.07
CA THR A 429 -11.55 -21.50 -14.23
C THR A 429 -11.71 -20.56 -15.41
N VAL A 430 -12.16 -19.32 -15.17
CA VAL A 430 -12.28 -18.27 -16.19
C VAL A 430 -10.90 -17.95 -16.77
N LEU A 431 -9.90 -17.70 -15.91
CA LEU A 431 -8.53 -17.42 -16.35
C LEU A 431 -7.94 -18.58 -17.16
N ALA A 432 -8.09 -19.82 -16.69
CA ALA A 432 -7.64 -21.00 -17.41
C ALA A 432 -8.31 -21.13 -18.79
N SER A 433 -9.62 -20.86 -18.86
CA SER A 433 -10.42 -20.95 -20.09
C SER A 433 -10.11 -19.82 -21.09
N LEU A 434 -9.77 -18.61 -20.61
CA LEU A 434 -9.35 -17.49 -21.45
C LEU A 434 -7.98 -17.71 -22.09
N LEU A 435 -7.12 -18.52 -21.47
CA LEU A 435 -5.83 -18.93 -22.04
C LEU A 435 -5.97 -20.02 -23.12
N LEU A 436 -7.14 -20.67 -23.20
CA LEU A 436 -7.43 -21.69 -24.20
C LEU A 436 -8.16 -21.11 -25.41
N THR A 437 -7.95 -21.74 -26.57
CA THR A 437 -8.71 -21.41 -27.78
C THR A 437 -10.19 -21.72 -27.55
N PRO A 438 -11.16 -20.89 -28.02
CA PRO A 438 -12.58 -21.09 -27.71
C PRO A 438 -13.10 -22.51 -27.94
N ALA A 439 -12.68 -23.16 -29.04
CA ALA A 439 -13.05 -24.53 -29.39
C ALA A 439 -12.47 -25.63 -28.47
N MET A 440 -11.51 -25.31 -27.61
CA MET A 440 -10.86 -26.24 -26.67
C MET A 440 -11.28 -26.01 -25.20
N ARG A 441 -12.19 -25.05 -24.94
CA ARG A 441 -12.66 -24.77 -23.59
C ARG A 441 -13.52 -25.93 -23.09
N SER A 442 -13.29 -26.37 -21.86
CA SER A 442 -14.09 -27.43 -21.23
C SER A 442 -15.44 -26.89 -20.79
N CYS A 443 -16.50 -27.15 -21.56
CA CYS A 443 -17.85 -26.71 -21.20
C CYS A 443 -18.32 -27.31 -19.86
N GLU A 444 -17.89 -28.52 -19.53
CA GLU A 444 -18.27 -29.21 -18.28
C GLU A 444 -17.66 -28.53 -17.05
N GLU A 445 -16.38 -28.15 -17.11
CA GLU A 445 -15.71 -27.44 -16.01
C GLU A 445 -16.33 -26.07 -15.77
N ILE A 446 -16.54 -25.30 -16.85
CA ILE A 446 -17.18 -23.97 -16.79
C ILE A 446 -18.60 -24.09 -16.25
N LYS A 447 -19.39 -25.08 -16.70
CA LYS A 447 -20.74 -25.33 -16.18
C LYS A 447 -20.72 -25.69 -14.69
N SER A 448 -19.80 -26.55 -14.27
CA SER A 448 -19.67 -26.92 -12.85
C SER A 448 -19.30 -25.71 -11.96
N ALA A 449 -18.53 -24.77 -12.49
CA ALA A 449 -18.21 -23.52 -11.80
C ALA A 449 -19.43 -22.61 -11.77
N LEU A 450 -20.14 -22.47 -12.89
CA LEU A 450 -21.37 -21.68 -13.02
C LEU A 450 -22.44 -22.12 -12.02
N ASP A 451 -22.73 -23.43 -11.97
CA ASP A 451 -23.74 -23.99 -11.08
C ASP A 451 -23.37 -23.77 -9.60
N ARG A 452 -22.08 -23.90 -9.25
CA ARG A 452 -21.59 -23.62 -7.89
C ARG A 452 -21.72 -22.15 -7.51
N VAL A 453 -21.32 -21.22 -8.38
CA VAL A 453 -21.46 -19.78 -8.10
C VAL A 453 -22.94 -19.39 -8.02
N ARG A 454 -23.79 -19.94 -8.90
CA ARG A 454 -25.23 -19.70 -8.87
C ARG A 454 -25.85 -20.08 -7.53
N LEU A 455 -25.54 -21.27 -7.01
CA LEU A 455 -26.02 -21.71 -5.71
C LEU A 455 -25.56 -20.78 -4.58
N CYS A 456 -24.29 -20.35 -4.61
CA CYS A 456 -23.75 -19.40 -3.63
C CYS A 456 -24.44 -18.03 -3.73
N TYR A 457 -24.72 -17.56 -4.95
CA TYR A 457 -25.43 -16.31 -5.21
C TYR A 457 -26.87 -16.35 -4.68
N GLU A 458 -27.63 -17.39 -5.02
CA GLU A 458 -29.01 -17.57 -4.55
C GLU A 458 -29.07 -17.64 -3.02
N GLU A 459 -28.09 -18.32 -2.40
CA GLU A 459 -27.95 -18.35 -0.95
C GLU A 459 -27.64 -16.96 -0.37
N ALA A 460 -26.61 -16.27 -0.88
CA ALA A 460 -26.23 -14.94 -0.38
C ALA A 460 -27.35 -13.90 -0.54
N ALA A 461 -28.09 -13.95 -1.66
CA ALA A 461 -29.24 -13.09 -1.92
C ALA A 461 -30.37 -13.33 -0.91
N SER A 462 -30.60 -14.58 -0.51
CA SER A 462 -31.62 -14.91 0.51
C SER A 462 -31.30 -14.31 1.89
N PHE A 463 -30.03 -14.03 2.17
CA PHE A 463 -29.57 -13.39 3.41
C PHE A 463 -29.30 -11.89 3.24
N GLU A 464 -29.59 -11.31 2.07
CA GLU A 464 -29.26 -9.92 1.70
C GLU A 464 -27.79 -9.55 1.96
N HIS A 465 -26.89 -10.52 1.83
CA HIS A 465 -25.49 -10.38 2.24
C HIS A 465 -24.72 -9.40 1.33
N LEU A 466 -23.71 -8.71 1.87
CA LEU A 466 -22.91 -7.73 1.12
C LEU A 466 -22.11 -8.32 -0.06
N LEU A 467 -21.82 -9.62 -0.06
CA LEU A 467 -21.14 -10.31 -1.17
C LEU A 467 -22.05 -10.68 -2.34
N THR A 468 -23.35 -10.38 -2.24
CA THR A 468 -24.32 -10.76 -3.27
C THR A 468 -23.99 -10.12 -4.62
N GLY A 469 -23.57 -8.86 -4.65
CA GLY A 469 -23.20 -8.17 -5.89
C GLY A 469 -21.97 -8.79 -6.53
N GLN A 470 -20.91 -9.05 -5.77
CA GLN A 470 -19.73 -9.77 -6.28
C GLN A 470 -20.06 -11.16 -6.84
N LEU A 471 -20.85 -11.96 -6.12
CA LEU A 471 -21.23 -13.30 -6.57
C LEU A 471 -22.04 -13.23 -7.87
N TYR A 472 -22.89 -12.21 -8.01
CA TYR A 472 -23.64 -11.94 -9.23
C TYR A 472 -22.72 -11.53 -10.39
N GLU A 473 -21.75 -10.64 -10.17
CA GLU A 473 -20.76 -10.24 -11.18
C GLU A 473 -19.95 -11.46 -11.67
N VAL A 474 -19.47 -12.30 -10.76
CA VAL A 474 -18.73 -13.53 -11.10
C VAL A 474 -19.64 -14.52 -11.84
N TYR A 475 -20.89 -14.68 -11.39
CA TYR A 475 -21.88 -15.51 -12.09
C TYR A 475 -22.08 -15.06 -13.53
N LEU A 476 -22.28 -13.76 -13.77
CA LEU A 476 -22.45 -13.21 -15.12
C LEU A 476 -21.21 -13.44 -15.99
N ASN A 477 -20.01 -13.19 -15.47
CA ASN A 477 -18.76 -13.41 -16.21
C ASN A 477 -18.57 -14.88 -16.60
N VAL A 478 -18.86 -15.81 -15.69
CA VAL A 478 -18.77 -17.26 -15.98
C VAL A 478 -19.88 -17.67 -16.95
N HIS A 479 -21.08 -17.10 -16.82
CA HIS A 479 -22.21 -17.38 -17.70
C HIS A 479 -21.93 -16.94 -19.14
N GLU A 480 -21.41 -15.73 -19.33
CA GLU A 480 -21.02 -15.21 -20.65
C GLU A 480 -19.96 -16.13 -21.29
N LEU A 481 -18.94 -16.50 -20.52
CA LEU A 481 -17.89 -17.41 -20.99
C LEU A 481 -18.44 -18.80 -21.33
N TYR A 482 -19.41 -19.30 -20.56
CA TYR A 482 -20.09 -20.57 -20.84
C TYR A 482 -20.88 -20.50 -22.16
N VAL A 483 -21.66 -19.44 -22.36
CA VAL A 483 -22.41 -19.23 -23.61
C VAL A 483 -21.47 -19.16 -24.81
N GLU A 484 -20.35 -18.44 -24.69
CA GLU A 484 -19.33 -18.37 -25.74
C GLU A 484 -18.69 -19.74 -26.01
N ALA A 485 -18.36 -20.50 -24.96
CA ALA A 485 -17.79 -21.84 -25.09
C ALA A 485 -18.77 -22.83 -25.76
N VAL A 486 -20.05 -22.78 -25.41
CA VAL A 486 -21.10 -23.59 -26.04
C VAL A 486 -21.29 -23.22 -27.51
N ALA A 487 -21.33 -21.92 -27.83
CA ALA A 487 -21.49 -21.43 -29.19
C ALA A 487 -20.29 -21.69 -30.11
N SER A 488 -19.08 -21.72 -29.53
CA SER A 488 -17.82 -22.00 -30.24
C SER A 488 -17.45 -23.48 -30.26
N SER A 489 -18.12 -24.31 -29.46
CA SER A 489 -17.89 -25.75 -29.44
C SER A 489 -18.28 -26.36 -30.80
N PRO A 490 -17.33 -26.98 -31.53
CA PRO A 490 -17.60 -27.62 -32.80
C PRO A 490 -18.53 -28.83 -32.65
N PHE A 491 -18.72 -29.33 -31.43
CA PHE A 491 -19.64 -30.42 -31.11
C PHE A 491 -21.11 -29.99 -31.09
N HIS A 492 -21.39 -28.69 -30.91
CA HIS A 492 -22.76 -28.20 -30.72
C HIS A 492 -23.37 -27.54 -31.95
N ARG A 493 -22.55 -26.99 -32.87
CA ARG A 493 -23.02 -26.15 -33.99
C ARG A 493 -23.32 -26.90 -35.29
N SER A 494 -22.91 -28.16 -35.38
CA SER A 494 -23.29 -29.08 -36.45
C SER A 494 -22.94 -30.45 -35.93
N GLY A 495 -23.90 -31.38 -35.84
CA GLY A 495 -23.57 -32.78 -35.57
C GLY A 495 -22.41 -33.16 -36.47
N PHE A 496 -21.26 -33.50 -35.88
CA PHE A 496 -20.08 -33.91 -36.64
C PHE A 496 -20.57 -34.93 -37.67
N PRO A 497 -20.38 -34.71 -38.98
CA PRO A 497 -20.79 -35.70 -39.96
C PRO A 497 -20.18 -37.01 -39.51
N VAL A 498 -21.01 -38.03 -39.27
CA VAL A 498 -20.55 -39.31 -38.72
C VAL A 498 -19.39 -39.85 -39.55
N GLU A 499 -19.35 -39.51 -40.84
CA GLU A 499 -18.27 -39.75 -41.79
C GLU A 499 -16.96 -39.01 -41.46
N ALA A 500 -17.00 -37.74 -41.06
CA ALA A 500 -15.82 -36.99 -40.66
C ALA A 500 -15.22 -37.53 -39.35
N LEU A 501 -16.06 -37.93 -38.39
CA LEU A 501 -15.62 -38.57 -37.15
C LEU A 501 -15.07 -39.98 -37.43
N LYS A 502 -15.72 -40.77 -38.31
CA LYS A 502 -15.20 -42.07 -38.80
C LYS A 502 -13.86 -41.92 -39.53
N ASN A 503 -13.70 -40.85 -40.32
CA ASN A 503 -12.46 -40.57 -41.02
C ASN A 503 -11.36 -40.15 -40.05
N LEU A 504 -11.66 -39.31 -39.06
CA LEU A 504 -10.68 -38.89 -38.04
C LEU A 504 -10.28 -40.06 -37.14
N THR A 505 -11.25 -40.85 -36.64
CA THR A 505 -10.97 -42.06 -35.86
C THR A 505 -10.26 -43.11 -36.69
N GLY A 506 -10.59 -43.26 -37.98
CA GLY A 506 -9.88 -44.11 -38.93
C GLY A 506 -8.44 -43.66 -39.17
N VAL A 507 -8.19 -42.35 -39.27
CA VAL A 507 -6.84 -41.77 -39.41
C VAL A 507 -6.04 -41.92 -38.12
N LEU A 508 -6.65 -41.69 -36.96
CA LEU A 508 -6.02 -41.87 -35.66
C LEU A 508 -5.70 -43.34 -35.39
N LYS A 509 -6.61 -44.26 -35.73
CA LYS A 509 -6.39 -45.71 -35.64
C LYS A 509 -5.30 -46.17 -36.61
N ARG A 510 -5.30 -45.69 -37.87
CA ARG A 510 -4.18 -45.93 -38.80
C ARG A 510 -2.85 -45.35 -38.31
N ARG A 511 -2.84 -44.20 -37.63
CA ARG A 511 -1.62 -43.63 -37.03
C ARG A 511 -1.15 -44.43 -35.81
N HIS A 512 -2.08 -44.92 -35.00
CA HIS A 512 -1.82 -45.81 -33.87
C HIS A 512 -1.28 -47.17 -34.35
N ASP A 513 -1.89 -47.75 -35.38
CA ASP A 513 -1.47 -49.02 -35.97
C ASP A 513 -0.11 -48.85 -36.69
N ARG A 514 0.11 -47.73 -37.39
CA ARG A 514 1.44 -47.38 -37.91
C ARG A 514 2.46 -47.19 -36.80
N GLN A 515 2.07 -46.62 -35.66
CA GLN A 515 2.96 -46.53 -34.50
C GLN A 515 3.30 -47.90 -33.94
N LEU A 516 2.33 -48.82 -33.85
CA LEU A 516 2.55 -50.20 -33.41
C LEU A 516 3.45 -51.01 -34.36
N LEU A 517 3.41 -50.72 -35.66
CA LEU A 517 4.27 -51.34 -36.68
C LEU A 517 5.70 -50.77 -36.71
N LEU A 518 5.97 -49.66 -36.02
CA LEU A 518 7.35 -49.15 -35.87
C LEU A 518 8.11 -50.00 -34.85
N SER A 519 9.37 -50.33 -35.17
CA SER A 519 10.22 -51.08 -34.25
C SER A 519 10.37 -50.35 -32.90
N ALA A 520 10.53 -51.11 -31.81
CA ALA A 520 10.59 -50.58 -30.45
C ALA A 520 11.72 -49.53 -30.24
N ARG A 521 12.73 -49.52 -31.12
CA ARG A 521 13.79 -48.52 -31.15
C ARG A 521 13.30 -47.19 -31.73
N THR A 522 12.56 -47.22 -32.83
CA THR A 522 12.00 -46.03 -33.49
C THR A 522 10.89 -45.38 -32.67
N GLN A 523 10.05 -46.18 -32.00
CA GLN A 523 9.04 -45.67 -31.06
C GLN A 523 9.68 -44.94 -29.87
N ARG A 524 10.79 -45.47 -29.31
CA ARG A 524 11.54 -44.82 -28.23
C ARG A 524 12.18 -43.50 -28.67
N VAL A 525 12.72 -43.45 -29.89
CA VAL A 525 13.27 -42.21 -30.47
C VAL A 525 12.18 -41.18 -30.71
N LEU A 526 11.03 -41.57 -31.27
CA LEU A 526 9.88 -40.67 -31.47
C LEU A 526 9.31 -40.16 -30.14
N LYS A 527 9.17 -41.01 -29.12
CA LYS A 527 8.78 -40.57 -27.77
C LYS A 527 9.80 -39.59 -27.18
N LYS A 528 11.11 -39.86 -27.32
CA LYS A 528 12.17 -38.93 -26.89
C LYS A 528 12.13 -37.61 -27.64
N ILE A 529 11.83 -37.61 -28.95
CA ILE A 529 11.69 -36.40 -29.77
C ILE A 529 10.41 -35.63 -29.40
N HIS A 530 9.31 -36.31 -29.06
CA HIS A 530 8.09 -35.66 -28.62
C HIS A 530 8.25 -35.02 -27.23
N ILE A 531 8.95 -35.72 -26.33
CA ILE A 531 9.32 -35.19 -25.00
C ILE A 531 10.32 -34.03 -25.16
N SER A 532 11.31 -34.13 -26.06
CA SER A 532 12.25 -33.03 -26.30
C SER A 532 11.59 -31.83 -26.98
N ARG A 533 10.58 -32.03 -27.84
CA ARG A 533 9.76 -30.95 -28.41
C ARG A 533 8.82 -30.30 -27.39
N SER A 534 8.22 -31.07 -26.48
CA SER A 534 7.40 -30.50 -25.40
C SER A 534 8.28 -29.75 -24.38
N TRP A 535 9.50 -30.22 -24.14
CA TRP A 535 10.50 -29.53 -23.33
C TRP A 535 11.08 -28.30 -24.04
N SER A 536 11.32 -28.35 -25.35
CA SER A 536 11.79 -27.21 -26.15
C SER A 536 10.79 -26.05 -26.14
N ARG A 537 9.47 -26.33 -26.17
CA ARG A 537 8.42 -25.30 -25.99
C ARG A 537 8.37 -24.72 -24.58
N ARG A 538 8.75 -25.47 -23.54
CA ARG A 538 8.92 -24.95 -22.16
C ARG A 538 10.24 -24.21 -21.95
N SER A 539 11.30 -24.54 -22.70
CA SER A 539 12.61 -23.90 -22.57
C SER A 539 12.73 -22.59 -23.35
N LYS A 540 11.98 -22.42 -24.45
CA LYS A 540 12.01 -21.20 -25.27
C LYS A 540 11.38 -19.97 -24.60
N THR A 541 10.70 -20.12 -23.47
CA THR A 541 10.27 -19.01 -22.61
C THR A 541 11.33 -18.60 -21.58
N ASN A 542 12.42 -19.36 -21.40
CA ASN A 542 13.39 -19.14 -20.31
C ASN A 542 14.83 -18.86 -20.79
N THR A 543 15.08 -18.65 -22.08
CA THR A 543 16.44 -18.34 -22.58
C THR A 543 16.46 -17.13 -23.52
N LEU A 544 16.02 -15.98 -23.02
CA LEU A 544 16.46 -14.69 -23.54
C LEU A 544 16.71 -13.76 -22.36
N GLY A 545 17.98 -13.56 -22.02
CA GLY A 545 18.39 -12.75 -20.87
C GLY A 545 19.48 -13.40 -20.03
N LYS A 546 20.61 -13.73 -20.63
CA LYS A 546 21.89 -13.75 -19.92
C LYS A 546 22.77 -12.73 -20.60
N ASP A 547 22.76 -11.53 -20.03
CA ASP A 547 23.99 -10.83 -19.64
C ASP A 547 23.63 -9.77 -18.60
N GLU A 548 24.63 -9.47 -17.76
CA GLU A 548 24.68 -8.44 -16.71
C GLU A 548 24.18 -8.81 -15.30
N SER A 549 25.09 -9.45 -14.55
CA SER A 549 25.76 -8.83 -13.38
C SER A 549 24.93 -7.86 -12.51
N GLY A 550 24.47 -8.34 -11.35
CA GLY A 550 24.12 -7.46 -10.23
C GLY A 550 23.43 -8.22 -9.09
N ARG A 551 24.19 -8.55 -8.03
CA ARG A 551 23.78 -9.08 -6.72
C ARG A 551 22.28 -9.40 -6.55
N VAL A 552 21.89 -10.62 -6.89
CA VAL A 552 20.60 -11.20 -6.50
C VAL A 552 20.88 -12.30 -5.48
N ARG A 553 20.20 -12.26 -4.32
CA ARG A 553 20.13 -13.39 -3.39
C ARG A 553 19.57 -14.58 -4.17
N THR A 554 20.45 -15.52 -4.53
CA THR A 554 20.07 -16.71 -5.27
C THR A 554 19.14 -17.55 -4.40
N VAL A 555 17.91 -17.76 -4.85
CA VAL A 555 17.03 -18.79 -4.28
C VAL A 555 17.69 -20.12 -4.62
N VAL A 556 18.32 -20.75 -3.63
CA VAL A 556 19.05 -22.01 -3.83
C VAL A 556 18.05 -23.16 -3.75
N CYS A 557 17.87 -23.88 -4.86
CA CYS A 557 17.16 -25.15 -4.84
C CYS A 557 18.00 -26.15 -4.03
N ILE A 558 17.43 -26.80 -3.01
CA ILE A 558 18.15 -27.72 -2.10
C ILE A 558 18.91 -28.80 -2.88
N LYS A 559 18.33 -29.33 -3.96
CA LYS A 559 18.99 -30.32 -4.82
C LYS A 559 20.25 -29.75 -5.47
N SER A 560 20.18 -28.52 -6.00
CA SER A 560 21.35 -27.85 -6.57
C SER A 560 22.43 -27.54 -5.54
N PHE A 561 22.05 -27.27 -4.28
CA PHE A 561 22.99 -27.14 -3.17
C PHE A 561 23.72 -28.45 -2.89
N LEU A 562 22.97 -29.55 -2.76
CA LEU A 562 23.54 -30.87 -2.47
C LEU A 562 24.45 -31.36 -3.62
N ASP A 563 24.06 -31.14 -4.88
CA ASP A 563 24.89 -31.46 -6.05
C ASP A 563 26.19 -30.62 -6.08
N ALA A 564 26.12 -29.35 -5.69
CA ALA A 564 27.29 -28.47 -5.61
C ALA A 564 28.24 -28.88 -4.47
N GLU A 565 27.71 -29.24 -3.29
CA GLU A 565 28.53 -29.73 -2.18
C GLU A 565 29.13 -31.11 -2.47
N ARG A 566 28.39 -31.99 -3.14
CA ARG A 566 28.88 -33.29 -3.63
C ARG A 566 30.11 -33.12 -4.53
N THR A 567 30.04 -32.23 -5.52
CA THR A 567 31.16 -31.97 -6.43
C THR A 567 32.34 -31.29 -5.73
N ARG A 568 32.07 -30.42 -4.75
CA ARG A 568 33.11 -29.72 -3.98
C ARG A 568 33.90 -30.65 -3.06
N HIS A 569 33.25 -31.69 -2.52
CA HIS A 569 33.85 -32.59 -1.54
C HIS A 569 34.27 -33.95 -2.11
N GLN A 570 33.95 -34.26 -3.37
CA GLN A 570 34.41 -35.46 -4.07
C GLN A 570 35.94 -35.57 -4.21
N THR A 571 36.68 -34.46 -4.13
CA THR A 571 38.15 -34.43 -4.22
C THR A 571 38.86 -34.40 -2.86
N PHE A 572 38.12 -34.31 -1.75
CA PHE A 572 38.70 -34.31 -0.41
C PHE A 572 38.80 -35.73 0.13
N CYS A 573 40.03 -36.26 0.19
CA CYS A 573 40.31 -37.57 0.78
C CYS A 573 40.15 -37.48 2.32
N MET A 574 38.93 -37.68 2.82
CA MET A 574 38.60 -37.61 4.25
C MET A 574 38.91 -38.93 4.98
N THR A 575 40.20 -39.22 5.16
CA THR A 575 40.68 -40.23 6.12
C THR A 575 41.23 -39.60 7.41
N SER A 576 41.23 -38.28 7.55
CA SER A 576 41.95 -37.59 8.65
C SER A 576 41.12 -37.11 9.83
N ALA A 577 39.78 -37.08 9.76
CA ALA A 577 38.95 -36.67 10.90
C ALA A 577 38.62 -37.86 11.80
N ARG A 578 39.19 -37.87 13.01
CA ARG A 578 38.95 -38.91 14.04
C ARG A 578 37.67 -38.68 14.86
N ASP A 579 36.87 -37.65 14.57
CA ASP A 579 35.77 -37.17 15.43
C ASP A 579 34.36 -37.33 14.84
N TRP A 580 34.18 -38.20 13.85
CA TRP A 580 32.84 -38.51 13.31
C TRP A 580 31.97 -39.16 14.39
N LYS A 581 30.86 -38.52 14.74
CA LYS A 581 29.82 -39.10 15.58
C LYS A 581 28.71 -39.67 14.71
N ALA A 582 28.23 -40.86 15.04
CA ALA A 582 27.07 -41.42 14.38
C ALA A 582 25.83 -40.54 14.67
N VAL A 583 24.91 -40.49 13.72
CA VAL A 583 23.64 -39.75 13.82
C VAL A 583 22.49 -40.68 13.46
N ASN A 584 22.64 -41.45 12.38
CA ASN A 584 21.67 -42.44 11.87
C ASN A 584 20.21 -41.96 11.91
N SER A 585 19.97 -40.70 11.52
CA SER A 585 18.66 -40.06 11.62
C SER A 585 18.17 -39.59 10.26
N VAL A 586 16.86 -39.48 10.08
CA VAL A 586 16.26 -38.99 8.84
C VAL A 586 15.78 -37.55 9.05
N LEU A 587 16.20 -36.65 8.16
CA LEU A 587 15.89 -35.22 8.20
C LEU A 587 15.20 -34.76 6.91
N TRP A 588 14.24 -33.85 7.05
CA TRP A 588 13.78 -32.99 5.96
C TRP A 588 14.64 -31.74 5.90
N LEU A 589 15.23 -31.46 4.75
CA LEU A 589 15.82 -30.15 4.47
C LEU A 589 14.75 -29.26 3.80
N LYS A 590 14.60 -28.03 4.31
CA LYS A 590 13.67 -27.01 3.81
C LYS A 590 14.43 -25.71 3.50
N GLY A 591 14.17 -25.10 2.35
CA GLY A 591 14.72 -23.78 2.00
C GLY A 591 13.97 -22.65 2.70
N SER A 592 14.58 -21.47 2.80
CA SER A 592 13.98 -20.31 3.49
C SER A 592 12.75 -19.72 2.78
N ASP A 593 12.60 -19.95 1.47
CA ASP A 593 11.48 -19.44 0.69
C ASP A 593 10.36 -20.49 0.65
N GLU A 594 9.11 -20.03 0.80
CA GLU A 594 7.84 -20.77 0.96
C GLU A 594 7.48 -21.77 -0.17
N SER A 595 8.41 -22.13 -1.06
CA SER A 595 8.19 -23.25 -1.98
C SER A 595 8.29 -24.59 -1.25
N ASP A 596 7.27 -25.43 -1.40
CA ASP A 596 7.10 -26.79 -0.84
C ASP A 596 8.20 -27.82 -1.19
N SER A 597 9.37 -27.41 -1.70
CA SER A 597 10.48 -28.31 -1.97
C SER A 597 11.17 -28.73 -0.67
N LYS A 598 10.59 -29.70 0.03
CA LYS A 598 11.30 -30.45 1.06
C LYS A 598 12.15 -31.54 0.38
N PHE A 599 13.37 -31.77 0.86
CA PHE A 599 14.24 -32.87 0.39
C PHE A 599 14.58 -33.81 1.54
N LEU A 600 14.39 -35.12 1.32
CA LEU A 600 14.50 -36.13 2.37
C LEU A 600 15.91 -36.73 2.39
N VAL A 601 16.56 -36.68 3.55
CA VAL A 601 17.96 -37.07 3.68
C VAL A 601 18.16 -37.98 4.89
N SER A 602 18.92 -39.07 4.73
CA SER A 602 19.41 -39.85 5.87
C SER A 602 20.81 -39.36 6.25
N VAL A 603 20.94 -38.86 7.47
CA VAL A 603 22.20 -38.38 8.04
C VAL A 603 22.85 -39.52 8.81
N LEU A 604 24.01 -39.96 8.31
CA LEU A 604 24.76 -41.09 8.84
C LEU A 604 25.66 -40.65 10.00
N ALA A 605 26.42 -39.58 9.80
CA ALA A 605 27.38 -39.08 10.78
C ALA A 605 27.61 -37.57 10.66
N TRP A 606 28.12 -36.96 11.72
CA TRP A 606 28.50 -35.55 11.75
C TRP A 606 29.84 -35.36 12.46
N SER A 607 30.68 -34.48 11.92
CA SER A 607 31.94 -34.06 12.55
C SER A 607 31.84 -32.60 12.98
N LYS A 608 32.03 -32.36 14.28
CA LYS A 608 31.99 -31.01 14.86
C LYS A 608 33.21 -30.19 14.46
N SER A 609 34.40 -30.80 14.38
CA SER A 609 35.63 -30.10 14.00
C SER A 609 35.61 -29.63 12.55
N LEU A 610 35.00 -30.41 11.65
CA LEU A 610 34.89 -30.08 10.24
C LEU A 610 33.64 -29.25 9.92
N GLY A 611 32.62 -29.29 10.76
CA GLY A 611 31.31 -28.71 10.45
C GLY A 611 30.65 -29.39 9.24
N MET A 612 30.90 -30.69 9.06
CA MET A 612 30.50 -31.48 7.90
C MET A 612 29.53 -32.59 8.30
N VAL A 613 28.51 -32.81 7.48
CA VAL A 613 27.50 -33.85 7.66
C VAL A 613 27.65 -34.88 6.55
N ARG A 614 27.71 -36.15 6.93
CA ARG A 614 27.69 -37.31 6.03
C ARG A 614 26.26 -37.79 5.85
N TRP A 615 25.84 -37.95 4.61
CA TRP A 615 24.44 -38.21 4.28
C TRP A 615 24.26 -39.12 3.06
N CYS A 616 23.06 -39.68 2.91
CA CYS A 616 22.62 -40.39 1.72
C CYS A 616 21.17 -40.05 1.35
N ASP A 617 20.88 -40.09 0.05
CA ASP A 617 19.54 -39.85 -0.48
C ASP A 617 18.63 -41.06 -0.21
N VAL A 618 17.53 -40.83 0.52
CA VAL A 618 16.57 -41.88 0.87
C VAL A 618 15.72 -42.29 -0.34
N GLN A 619 15.58 -41.41 -1.35
CA GLN A 619 14.75 -41.65 -2.53
C GLN A 619 15.52 -42.31 -3.69
N ALA A 620 16.85 -42.41 -3.60
CA ALA A 620 17.63 -43.13 -4.59
C ALA A 620 17.39 -44.64 -4.46
N ALA A 621 16.86 -45.26 -5.52
CA ALA A 621 16.71 -46.72 -5.58
C ALA A 621 18.06 -47.40 -5.33
N PRO A 622 18.13 -48.49 -4.54
CA PRO A 622 19.39 -49.15 -4.23
C PRO A 622 20.03 -49.69 -5.50
N SER A 623 21.03 -48.97 -6.03
CA SER A 623 21.93 -49.50 -7.04
C SER A 623 22.84 -50.52 -6.38
N ILE A 624 23.04 -51.65 -7.06
CA ILE A 624 23.76 -52.85 -6.58
C ILE A 624 25.28 -52.57 -6.35
N GLU A 625 25.76 -51.38 -6.68
CA GLU A 625 27.13 -50.93 -6.42
C GLU A 625 27.12 -49.79 -5.38
N GLY A 626 27.64 -50.09 -4.17
CA GLY A 626 28.10 -49.16 -3.13
C GLY A 626 27.16 -48.01 -2.74
N HIS A 627 26.72 -47.96 -1.48
CA HIS A 627 26.08 -46.75 -0.93
C HIS A 627 27.04 -45.55 -1.08
N HIS A 628 26.75 -44.66 -2.04
CA HIS A 628 27.48 -43.40 -2.19
C HIS A 628 27.15 -42.50 -1.00
N GLU A 629 28.06 -42.46 -0.03
CA GLU A 629 28.03 -41.49 1.05
C GLU A 629 28.48 -40.13 0.52
N ASP A 630 27.63 -39.13 0.67
CA ASP A 630 27.92 -37.75 0.29
C ASP A 630 28.14 -36.87 1.52
N PHE A 631 28.68 -35.68 1.29
CA PHE A 631 28.99 -34.73 2.36
C PHE A 631 28.46 -33.34 2.03
N PHE A 632 28.02 -32.59 3.04
CA PHE A 632 27.77 -31.15 2.92
C PHE A 632 28.25 -30.40 4.17
N SER A 633 28.64 -29.14 3.97
CA SER A 633 29.02 -28.22 5.05
C SER A 633 27.80 -27.55 5.68
N LEU A 634 27.71 -27.61 7.01
CA LEU A 634 26.68 -26.91 7.79
C LEU A 634 26.77 -25.39 7.64
N LYS A 635 27.99 -24.85 7.46
CA LYS A 635 28.20 -23.42 7.24
C LYS A 635 27.61 -22.97 5.92
N THR A 636 27.86 -23.72 4.83
CA THR A 636 27.31 -23.41 3.51
C THR A 636 25.80 -23.60 3.47
N ALA A 637 25.28 -24.65 4.14
CA ALA A 637 23.84 -24.90 4.26
C ALA A 637 23.12 -23.71 4.94
N ARG A 638 23.70 -23.21 6.04
CA ARG A 638 23.18 -22.05 6.77
C ARG A 638 23.23 -20.77 5.94
N GLN A 639 24.33 -20.51 5.24
CA GLN A 639 24.47 -19.36 4.34
C GLN A 639 23.45 -19.40 3.19
N SER A 640 23.02 -20.60 2.81
CA SER A 640 22.01 -20.85 1.78
C SER A 640 20.57 -20.86 2.33
N GLY A 641 20.37 -20.58 3.63
CA GLY A 641 19.04 -20.53 4.25
C GLY A 641 18.37 -21.89 4.41
N ILE A 642 19.12 -22.99 4.42
CA ILE A 642 18.58 -24.35 4.56
C ILE A 642 18.35 -24.67 6.04
N GLN A 643 17.13 -25.05 6.38
CA GLN A 643 16.71 -25.50 7.71
C GLN A 643 16.44 -27.02 7.70
N GLY A 644 16.66 -27.67 8.84
CA GLY A 644 16.37 -29.09 9.03
C GLY A 644 15.14 -29.33 9.92
N GLU A 645 14.33 -30.32 9.59
CA GLU A 645 13.20 -30.82 10.39
C GLU A 645 13.38 -32.34 10.62
N LEU A 646 13.26 -32.81 11.86
CA LEU A 646 13.53 -34.21 12.24
C LEU A 646 12.33 -35.12 11.92
N LEU A 647 12.57 -36.23 11.22
CA LEU A 647 11.55 -37.24 10.91
C LEU A 647 11.69 -38.51 11.74
N SER A 648 12.91 -38.99 11.92
CA SER A 648 13.20 -40.23 12.64
C SER A 648 14.50 -40.07 13.42
N ILE A 649 14.47 -40.52 14.68
CA ILE A 649 15.55 -40.36 15.64
C ILE A 649 16.38 -41.63 15.65
N GLY A 650 17.64 -41.52 15.25
CA GLY A 650 18.69 -42.49 15.56
C GLY A 650 19.30 -42.15 16.92
N GLU A 651 20.43 -41.46 16.90
CA GLU A 651 21.13 -41.00 18.11
C GLU A 651 20.71 -39.56 18.45
N ALA A 652 19.87 -39.42 19.48
CA ALA A 652 19.15 -38.17 19.79
C ALA A 652 20.07 -36.95 19.98
N ASP A 653 21.16 -37.11 20.71
CA ASP A 653 22.10 -36.01 21.01
C ASP A 653 22.82 -35.51 19.75
N SER A 654 23.22 -36.42 18.86
CA SER A 654 23.91 -36.08 17.62
C SER A 654 22.95 -35.45 16.60
N ALA A 655 21.72 -35.95 16.48
CA ALA A 655 20.71 -35.40 15.58
C ALA A 655 20.29 -33.98 16.00
N LEU A 656 20.10 -33.76 17.31
CA LEU A 656 19.70 -32.47 17.85
C LEU A 656 20.82 -31.44 17.71
N ALA A 657 22.08 -31.84 17.84
CA ALA A 657 23.23 -30.97 17.59
C ALA A 657 23.33 -30.54 16.11
N VAL A 658 23.05 -31.43 15.16
CA VAL A 658 22.97 -31.08 13.73
C VAL A 658 21.85 -30.06 13.49
N LEU A 659 20.66 -30.26 14.06
CA LEU A 659 19.54 -29.32 13.92
C LEU A 659 19.82 -27.96 14.54
N GLN A 660 20.39 -27.92 15.74
CA GLN A 660 20.81 -26.67 16.38
C GLN A 660 21.85 -25.91 15.54
N SER A 661 22.77 -26.64 14.91
CA SER A 661 23.77 -26.04 14.02
C SER A 661 23.17 -25.51 12.71
N LEU A 662 22.03 -26.02 12.26
CA LEU A 662 21.29 -25.48 11.12
C LEU A 662 20.41 -24.30 11.51
N SER A 663 19.86 -24.28 12.74
CA SER A 663 18.89 -23.27 13.18
C SER A 663 19.48 -22.04 13.86
N SER A 664 20.71 -22.11 14.40
CA SER A 664 21.32 -20.96 15.10
C SER A 664 21.47 -19.77 14.15
N SER A 665 20.60 -18.78 14.29
CA SER A 665 20.65 -17.51 13.57
C SER A 665 21.95 -16.78 13.89
N THR A 666 22.62 -16.25 12.88
CA THR A 666 23.78 -15.36 13.02
C THR A 666 23.37 -14.07 13.72
N THR A 667 23.37 -14.11 15.04
CA THR A 667 23.49 -12.96 15.92
C THR A 667 24.64 -13.27 16.86
N ASP A 668 25.87 -13.17 16.34
CA ASP A 668 27.04 -12.89 17.17
C ASP A 668 28.20 -12.34 16.32
N SER A 669 28.55 -11.10 16.65
CA SER A 669 29.87 -10.45 16.66
C SER A 669 30.78 -10.48 15.41
N ASN A 670 30.66 -9.41 14.61
CA ASN A 670 31.85 -8.72 14.11
C ASN A 670 32.52 -7.99 15.29
N SER A 671 33.45 -8.65 15.96
CA SER A 671 34.44 -8.00 16.81
C SER A 671 35.81 -8.44 16.33
N HIS A 672 36.32 -7.79 15.29
CA HIS A 672 37.74 -7.79 14.99
C HIS A 672 38.36 -6.50 15.54
N LEU A 673 39.35 -6.70 16.41
CA LEU A 673 40.26 -5.71 16.97
C LEU A 673 40.98 -4.94 15.85
N ASN A 674 40.97 -3.61 15.94
CA ASN A 674 42.02 -2.75 15.38
C ASN A 674 43.14 -2.61 16.43
N PRO A 675 44.38 -3.01 16.16
CA PRO A 675 45.55 -2.37 16.72
C PRO A 675 46.04 -1.26 15.76
N GLU A 676 46.85 -0.34 16.29
CA GLU A 676 47.56 0.75 15.61
C GLU A 676 46.82 2.09 15.49
N GLN A 677 47.08 2.98 16.45
CA GLN A 677 47.75 4.25 16.17
C GLN A 677 48.19 4.92 17.48
N SER A 678 49.50 4.81 17.74
CA SER A 678 50.28 5.71 18.58
C SER A 678 51.21 6.50 17.66
N ALA A 679 50.87 7.76 17.40
CA ALA A 679 51.76 8.87 17.03
C ALA A 679 50.94 10.17 17.08
#